data_AF-A0A6C2U2P4-F1
#
_entry.id   AF-A0A6C2U2P4-F1
#
_cell.length_a   1.000
_cell.length_b   1.000
_cell.length_c   1.000
_cell.angle_alpha   90.00
_cell.angle_beta   90.00
_cell.angle_gamma   90.00
#
_symmetry.space_group_name_H-M   'P 1'
#
loop_
_entity.id
_entity.type
_entity.pdbx_description
1 polymer ?
#
loop_
_entity_poly.entity_id
_entity_poly.type
_entity_poly.pdbx_seq_one_letter_code
_entity_poly.pdbx_strand_id
1 'polypeptide(L)'
;MSIGIHKYSVPVLAMWLAASVHAAVDVGFESGVPASWSGSTGGLSVSGYHYKEGSQSLQWDWGSGDVLTVTDLQSQGLVTSEVQGYYENTFYMWVYNEAPLSNETVTVSFKDGNGNVQYHYWFYLNWKGWRPVSISYRYEMFGNKNSQDLQTMTLQMPAVAGGGTVFIDRVDFTGDRITSSASSTHIPYKLDLGDNHWSRMRYYSELPRNHGGETPTEQELADLVGMKNGVLDYIRGSSPSASNLSAADSVYATLGITTNPDGTVKGKPLFGKEHNDSETIELLDNVILHYARDFYHNGSAGSRTKFMQMIRHTLDQGYQSGCVMETVHHIGYSFRPYPLAVLLMEDELKAEGLWDEAYAMACWFAALDGIWEPTAEVSNMDAGNTRTIARYCCIFFKDTVEEQVQYLKGLRDYVQVWATPQPQTGEGVKPDYTGFHHNHYYPARYVAPAYKSISWAVANMSGTEFGIDAQAYDHLKKCMLVQRLNASAKDMPMSLAGRGSPLTTINSISSGIGYLVNSPVVDGQLARAYNLMEPSDAVPGYQPEEYPNGFWQLNYAPMGVYRDDDWVADIKGFNNHFMGQEIYAGTSQYSRYAGYGAVEILYAGGNGASGKREEGWNWNATPGGTTIHLPWTQLNANGREDEKTDSIFCGALRFGAKAEYYLEGEDALEGEIGLFAMDFQQKNLSANHNPTFRFKKSVFCIDGKLICLGSGIQNDDAANATITTLFQNHLQNTADAVVVDGVSETGFPLDQTLGMTGNRWLLDNVGTGYYVPAGNDSIKLTKMNQTSPQQDGTGTYSGNFAVAWLDHETSPLNSKYEYVAVPKSSAAEMASFAGSAGAFYSVVKNDAAGHIVKSGSVEAYALFAPNSSLAGSVVKGNSDPCLVMLEGDGIIDLTLVNPVLNFDGAGVLDAPVPVELILNGTWAIIDADAGISLVSTNGSETTLRFQTNNGEPLDVQLANPHAEIEERTFQFTPIHDAHSSQNDPSVNYGANAKMAIRSDKFSKAMHGYLMFDADTEGMIPLSAMLRLYCSHNDIILTVHDVADTSWTEGALTWNQQPAIGGVVDSHSVVIDSWESFDVTASVSGAGKLSFGLMSNEGSYSNVDTKEGANVPVLEVVAVSLGGDKDADGLPNGWEFEYFGGATNATVSVDDDGDGFDNLAEFIAGTNPTNAGSFFAASSTNLSSGFVVEWSAVSNRSYGVWHSVSLTNAFTNLASGILFPQGAYTDTAHNAVSAGFYKVDVQRAD
;
A
#
# COMPACT_ATOMS: atom_id res chain seq x y z
N MET A 1 -21.29 25.95 -44.62
CA MET A 1 -20.37 25.36 -45.63
C MET A 1 -20.08 23.95 -45.14
N SER A 2 -20.44 22.93 -45.94
CA SER A 2 -20.41 21.47 -45.72
C SER A 2 -21.13 20.98 -44.44
N ILE A 3 -22.38 20.53 -44.42
CA ILE A 3 -23.11 19.47 -45.18
C ILE A 3 -22.50 18.07 -44.95
N GLY A 4 -23.27 17.22 -44.25
CA GLY A 4 -23.08 15.77 -44.12
C GLY A 4 -24.14 15.15 -43.20
N ILE A 5 -25.30 14.82 -43.76
CA ILE A 5 -26.50 14.22 -43.11
C ILE A 5 -26.46 12.68 -43.29
N HIS A 6 -27.03 11.91 -42.34
CA HIS A 6 -27.83 10.65 -42.46
C HIS A 6 -27.43 9.62 -41.37
N LYS A 7 -28.28 8.81 -40.71
CA LYS A 7 -29.74 8.53 -40.68
C LYS A 7 -30.05 7.64 -39.45
N TYR A 8 -31.33 7.51 -39.10
CA TYR A 8 -31.94 6.78 -37.97
C TYR A 8 -32.20 5.26 -38.17
N SER A 9 -32.32 4.56 -37.01
CA SER A 9 -33.17 3.38 -36.59
C SER A 9 -32.98 1.99 -37.27
N VAL A 10 -33.27 0.80 -36.68
CA VAL A 10 -34.28 0.28 -35.69
C VAL A 10 -33.76 -1.03 -34.99
N PRO A 11 -34.52 -1.80 -34.15
CA PRO A 11 -34.02 -2.50 -32.97
C PRO A 11 -33.66 -3.99 -33.21
N VAL A 12 -32.84 -4.57 -32.35
CA VAL A 12 -32.67 -6.03 -32.29
C VAL A 12 -33.35 -6.55 -31.02
N LEU A 13 -34.44 -7.28 -31.23
CA LEU A 13 -35.12 -8.11 -30.26
C LEU A 13 -34.22 -9.31 -29.96
N ALA A 14 -33.61 -9.36 -28.77
CA ALA A 14 -33.02 -10.58 -28.24
C ALA A 14 -34.00 -11.19 -27.22
N MET A 15 -34.73 -12.20 -27.68
CA MET A 15 -35.56 -13.06 -26.83
C MET A 15 -34.66 -13.70 -25.75
N TRP A 16 -35.06 -13.56 -24.50
CA TRP A 16 -34.62 -14.46 -23.44
C TRP A 16 -35.14 -15.86 -23.78
N LEU A 17 -34.28 -16.70 -24.35
CA LEU A 17 -34.46 -18.14 -24.31
C LEU A 17 -34.18 -18.56 -22.88
N ALA A 18 -35.24 -19.00 -22.19
CA ALA A 18 -35.10 -19.80 -20.99
C ALA A 18 -34.12 -20.93 -21.29
N ALA A 19 -33.02 -20.99 -20.53
CA ALA A 19 -32.11 -22.11 -20.54
C ALA A 19 -32.94 -23.37 -20.31
N SER A 20 -33.04 -24.18 -21.36
CA SER A 20 -33.49 -25.54 -21.23
C SER A 20 -32.36 -26.24 -20.49
N VAL A 21 -32.57 -26.60 -19.24
CA VAL A 21 -31.68 -27.53 -18.55
C VAL A 21 -31.74 -28.83 -19.36
N HIS A 22 -30.77 -29.03 -20.26
CA HIS A 22 -30.54 -30.31 -20.90
C HIS A 22 -29.68 -31.12 -19.94
N ALA A 23 -30.19 -32.28 -19.53
CA ALA A 23 -29.35 -33.29 -18.93
C ALA A 23 -28.44 -33.83 -20.04
N ALA A 24 -27.13 -33.66 -19.89
CA ALA A 24 -26.15 -34.41 -20.67
C ALA A 24 -26.52 -35.90 -20.59
N VAL A 25 -26.56 -36.58 -21.74
CA VAL A 25 -26.74 -38.03 -21.78
C VAL A 25 -25.35 -38.64 -21.74
N ASP A 26 -24.78 -38.76 -20.54
CA ASP A 26 -23.50 -39.44 -20.33
C ASP A 26 -23.67 -40.92 -20.70
N VAL A 27 -22.81 -41.44 -21.58
CA VAL A 27 -22.75 -42.88 -21.88
C VAL A 27 -21.88 -43.55 -20.83
N GLY A 28 -22.51 -44.01 -19.75
CA GLY A 28 -21.87 -44.74 -18.64
C GLY A 28 -22.00 -46.27 -18.70
N PHE A 29 -22.44 -46.85 -19.82
CA PHE A 29 -22.50 -48.31 -20.07
C PHE A 29 -23.30 -49.17 -19.06
N GLU A 30 -24.12 -48.56 -18.21
CA GLU A 30 -24.87 -49.28 -17.16
C GLU A 30 -25.94 -50.26 -17.69
N SER A 31 -26.34 -50.12 -18.95
CA SER A 31 -27.28 -51.01 -19.64
C SER A 31 -26.61 -52.02 -20.58
N GLY A 32 -25.28 -52.15 -20.53
CA GLY A 32 -24.49 -52.96 -21.45
C GLY A 32 -23.91 -52.17 -22.63
N VAL A 33 -23.17 -52.83 -23.52
CA VAL A 33 -22.56 -52.21 -24.71
C VAL A 33 -23.65 -51.81 -25.71
N PRO A 34 -23.80 -50.51 -26.08
CA PRO A 34 -24.80 -50.09 -27.04
C PRO A 34 -24.56 -50.68 -28.43
N ALA A 35 -25.62 -50.99 -29.17
CA ALA A 35 -25.52 -51.59 -30.51
C ALA A 35 -24.83 -50.68 -31.55
N SER A 36 -24.75 -49.37 -31.27
CA SER A 36 -24.03 -48.36 -32.06
C SER A 36 -22.51 -48.43 -31.91
N TRP A 37 -21.98 -49.23 -30.98
CA TRP A 37 -20.55 -49.37 -30.69
C TRP A 37 -20.04 -50.72 -31.20
N SER A 38 -18.95 -50.71 -31.96
CA SER A 38 -18.37 -51.94 -32.53
C SER A 38 -16.86 -51.86 -32.68
N GLY A 39 -16.14 -52.92 -32.30
CA GLY A 39 -14.71 -53.09 -32.55
C GLY A 39 -14.47 -53.83 -33.88
N SER A 40 -13.43 -53.45 -34.62
CA SER A 40 -13.12 -54.07 -35.92
C SER A 40 -12.53 -55.49 -35.77
N THR A 41 -11.68 -55.68 -34.76
CA THR A 41 -10.97 -56.94 -34.47
C THR A 41 -11.02 -57.30 -32.98
N GLY A 42 -11.15 -56.32 -32.09
CA GLY A 42 -11.24 -56.50 -30.64
C GLY A 42 -12.66 -56.72 -30.11
N GLY A 43 -12.74 -57.34 -28.93
CA GLY A 43 -13.99 -57.63 -28.25
C GLY A 43 -14.44 -56.46 -27.36
N LEU A 44 -15.74 -56.16 -27.36
CA LEU A 44 -16.36 -55.20 -26.46
C LEU A 44 -17.22 -55.93 -25.44
N SER A 45 -17.02 -55.62 -24.16
CA SER A 45 -17.81 -56.13 -23.05
C SER A 45 -17.95 -55.08 -21.96
N VAL A 46 -18.73 -55.34 -20.91
CA VAL A 46 -18.80 -54.46 -19.73
C VAL A 46 -18.11 -55.13 -18.54
N SER A 47 -17.43 -54.33 -17.72
CA SER A 47 -16.70 -54.81 -16.54
C SER A 47 -16.98 -53.93 -15.32
N GLY A 48 -17.13 -54.55 -14.15
CA GLY A 48 -17.28 -53.89 -12.86
C GLY A 48 -15.99 -53.78 -12.05
N TYR A 49 -14.83 -53.99 -12.68
CA TYR A 49 -13.52 -53.80 -12.03
C TYR A 49 -13.11 -52.34 -11.98
N HIS A 50 -13.30 -51.61 -13.07
CA HIS A 50 -13.02 -50.19 -13.16
C HIS A 50 -14.28 -49.47 -13.62
N TYR A 51 -14.63 -48.38 -12.94
CA TYR A 51 -15.71 -47.50 -13.39
C TYR A 51 -15.44 -46.07 -12.91
N LYS A 52 -15.97 -45.11 -13.67
CA LYS A 52 -15.97 -43.68 -13.40
C LYS A 52 -17.40 -43.13 -13.28
N GLU A 53 -18.39 -43.85 -13.79
CA GLU A 53 -19.80 -43.61 -13.55
C GLU A 53 -20.48 -44.92 -13.10
N GLY A 54 -21.53 -44.81 -12.28
CA GLY A 54 -22.32 -45.97 -11.87
C GLY A 54 -21.53 -47.12 -11.21
N SER A 55 -21.46 -48.26 -11.89
CA SER A 55 -20.94 -49.53 -11.38
C SER A 55 -20.17 -50.37 -12.39
N GLN A 56 -20.16 -50.00 -13.68
CA GLN A 56 -19.46 -50.73 -14.75
C GLN A 56 -18.97 -49.79 -15.85
N SER A 57 -17.96 -50.21 -16.61
CA SER A 57 -17.43 -49.48 -17.77
C SER A 57 -17.30 -50.39 -18.99
N LEU A 58 -17.09 -49.80 -20.17
CA LEU A 58 -16.79 -50.53 -21.40
C LEU A 58 -15.37 -51.10 -21.33
N GLN A 59 -15.24 -52.42 -21.26
CA GLN A 59 -13.98 -53.12 -21.48
C GLN A 59 -13.76 -53.37 -22.98
N TRP A 60 -12.64 -52.87 -23.50
CA TRP A 60 -12.21 -53.10 -24.88
C TRP A 60 -10.90 -53.87 -24.91
N ASP A 61 -10.99 -55.16 -25.28
CA ASP A 61 -9.84 -56.02 -25.53
C ASP A 61 -9.44 -55.88 -27.02
N TRP A 62 -8.48 -55.02 -27.30
CA TRP A 62 -8.11 -54.59 -28.64
C TRP A 62 -6.96 -55.39 -29.23
N GLY A 63 -7.00 -55.62 -30.55
CA GLY A 63 -5.89 -56.19 -31.34
C GLY A 63 -4.99 -55.12 -31.96
N SER A 64 -3.86 -55.52 -32.56
CA SER A 64 -2.94 -54.60 -33.24
C SER A 64 -3.65 -53.72 -34.29
N GLY A 65 -3.70 -52.41 -34.07
CA GLY A 65 -4.31 -51.45 -35.00
C GLY A 65 -5.84 -51.48 -35.02
N ASP A 66 -6.48 -52.03 -33.98
CA ASP A 66 -7.94 -52.12 -33.89
C ASP A 66 -8.62 -50.75 -33.90
N VAL A 67 -9.84 -50.69 -34.44
CA VAL A 67 -10.66 -49.49 -34.51
C VAL A 67 -12.00 -49.73 -33.84
N LEU A 68 -12.28 -48.97 -32.78
CA LEU A 68 -13.60 -48.84 -32.19
C LEU A 68 -14.39 -47.79 -32.97
N THR A 69 -15.56 -48.17 -33.48
CA THR A 69 -16.46 -47.29 -34.24
C THR A 69 -17.77 -47.09 -33.49
N VAL A 70 -18.16 -45.83 -33.35
CA VAL A 70 -19.45 -45.40 -32.79
C VAL A 70 -20.24 -44.68 -33.88
N THR A 71 -21.41 -45.20 -34.22
CA THR A 71 -22.31 -44.60 -35.23
C THR A 71 -23.52 -43.94 -34.58
N ASP A 72 -24.20 -43.05 -35.32
CA ASP A 72 -25.44 -42.39 -34.87
C ASP A 72 -25.21 -41.52 -33.63
N LEU A 73 -24.18 -40.65 -33.70
CA LEU A 73 -23.73 -39.84 -32.56
C LEU A 73 -24.83 -38.97 -31.96
N GLN A 74 -25.80 -38.50 -32.77
CA GLN A 74 -26.93 -37.71 -32.28
C GLN A 74 -27.81 -38.50 -31.31
N SER A 75 -28.05 -39.79 -31.56
CA SER A 75 -28.80 -40.64 -30.63
C SER A 75 -28.00 -41.01 -29.39
N GLN A 76 -26.68 -40.84 -29.44
CA GLN A 76 -25.76 -41.04 -28.31
C GLN A 76 -25.53 -39.76 -27.48
N GLY A 77 -26.16 -38.63 -27.85
CA GLY A 77 -26.08 -37.39 -27.08
C GLY A 77 -25.38 -36.22 -27.77
N LEU A 78 -24.83 -36.38 -28.99
CA LEU A 78 -24.21 -35.28 -29.72
C LEU A 78 -25.22 -34.24 -30.19
N VAL A 79 -25.06 -32.99 -29.76
CA VAL A 79 -25.86 -31.85 -30.23
C VAL A 79 -25.10 -31.04 -31.27
N THR A 80 -25.55 -31.08 -32.52
CA THR A 80 -24.87 -30.46 -33.67
C THR A 80 -24.58 -28.96 -33.48
N SER A 81 -25.49 -28.20 -32.86
CA SER A 81 -25.30 -26.75 -32.62
C SER A 81 -24.24 -26.42 -31.57
N GLU A 82 -23.86 -27.38 -30.73
CA GLU A 82 -22.94 -27.22 -29.61
C GLU A 82 -21.49 -27.58 -29.99
N VAL A 83 -21.25 -28.36 -31.05
CA VAL A 83 -19.87 -28.71 -31.47
C VAL A 83 -18.96 -27.48 -31.66
N GLN A 84 -19.51 -26.32 -32.04
CA GLN A 84 -18.81 -25.04 -32.09
C GLN A 84 -19.42 -23.98 -31.15
N GLY A 85 -20.26 -24.41 -30.22
CA GLY A 85 -20.90 -23.57 -29.21
C GLY A 85 -19.88 -22.84 -28.34
N TYR A 86 -20.34 -21.81 -27.64
CA TYR A 86 -19.49 -21.12 -26.68
C TYR A 86 -19.50 -21.80 -25.31
N TYR A 87 -20.66 -22.27 -24.86
CA TYR A 87 -20.89 -22.83 -23.52
C TYR A 87 -20.65 -24.35 -23.49
N GLU A 88 -21.13 -25.07 -24.48
CA GLU A 88 -20.91 -26.50 -24.66
C GLU A 88 -20.11 -26.65 -25.96
N ASN A 89 -18.94 -27.30 -25.91
CA ASN A 89 -18.09 -27.59 -27.08
C ASN A 89 -16.99 -28.62 -26.79
N THR A 90 -17.11 -29.38 -25.71
CA THR A 90 -16.07 -30.31 -25.26
C THR A 90 -16.51 -31.74 -25.49
N PHE A 91 -15.64 -32.56 -26.05
CA PHE A 91 -15.78 -34.01 -25.98
C PHE A 91 -15.15 -34.50 -24.68
N TYR A 92 -15.90 -35.28 -23.89
CA TYR A 92 -15.41 -35.89 -22.66
C TYR A 92 -15.40 -37.41 -22.78
N MET A 93 -14.32 -38.01 -22.27
CA MET A 93 -14.19 -39.44 -22.15
C MET A 93 -13.17 -39.75 -21.05
N TRP A 94 -13.45 -40.72 -20.21
CA TRP A 94 -12.48 -41.27 -19.28
C TRP A 94 -11.93 -42.59 -19.82
N VAL A 95 -10.60 -42.74 -19.76
CA VAL A 95 -9.90 -43.94 -20.22
C VAL A 95 -9.06 -44.51 -19.09
N TYR A 96 -9.31 -45.77 -18.74
CA TYR A 96 -8.46 -46.57 -17.87
C TYR A 96 -7.49 -47.38 -18.71
N ASN A 97 -6.22 -47.32 -18.36
CA ASN A 97 -5.20 -48.15 -18.97
C ASN A 97 -4.55 -49.06 -17.92
N GLU A 98 -4.51 -50.37 -18.19
CA GLU A 98 -3.92 -51.34 -17.24
C GLU A 98 -2.38 -51.35 -17.30
N ALA A 99 -1.83 -51.12 -18.50
CA ALA A 99 -0.41 -51.23 -18.78
C ALA A 99 0.09 -50.06 -19.63
N PRO A 100 1.08 -49.27 -19.16
CA PRO A 100 1.63 -48.16 -19.93
C PRO A 100 2.26 -48.62 -21.25
N LEU A 101 1.96 -47.91 -22.34
CA LEU A 101 2.59 -48.08 -23.65
C LEU A 101 3.35 -46.81 -24.02
N SER A 102 4.68 -46.90 -24.03
CA SER A 102 5.55 -45.75 -24.27
C SER A 102 5.49 -45.28 -25.72
N ASN A 103 5.28 -43.97 -25.91
CA ASN A 103 5.23 -43.28 -27.22
C ASN A 103 4.14 -43.75 -28.20
N GLU A 104 3.24 -44.62 -27.77
CA GLU A 104 2.10 -45.05 -28.57
C GLU A 104 0.91 -44.11 -28.36
N THR A 105 0.15 -43.88 -29.43
CA THR A 105 -0.97 -42.94 -29.43
C THR A 105 -2.26 -43.58 -29.90
N VAL A 106 -3.37 -43.19 -29.29
CA VAL A 106 -4.73 -43.46 -29.79
C VAL A 106 -5.22 -42.22 -30.53
N THR A 107 -5.69 -42.40 -31.77
CA THR A 107 -6.29 -41.30 -32.54
C THR A 107 -7.81 -41.38 -32.46
N VAL A 108 -8.45 -40.30 -32.06
CA VAL A 108 -9.90 -40.13 -32.06
C VAL A 108 -10.28 -39.26 -33.24
N SER A 109 -11.25 -39.67 -34.04
CA SER A 109 -11.71 -38.93 -35.22
C SER A 109 -13.23 -38.89 -35.32
N PHE A 110 -13.78 -37.73 -35.64
CA PHE A 110 -15.21 -37.50 -35.86
C PHE A 110 -15.46 -37.17 -37.33
N LYS A 111 -16.42 -37.88 -37.93
CA LYS A 111 -16.70 -37.86 -39.36
C LYS A 111 -18.11 -37.37 -39.64
N ASP A 112 -18.29 -36.64 -40.74
CA ASP A 112 -19.60 -36.24 -41.25
C ASP A 112 -20.35 -37.41 -41.92
N GLY A 113 -21.59 -37.17 -42.35
CA GLY A 113 -22.40 -38.17 -43.06
C GLY A 113 -21.83 -38.65 -44.40
N ASN A 114 -20.79 -38.02 -44.95
CA ASN A 114 -20.07 -38.46 -46.14
C ASN A 114 -18.80 -39.27 -45.79
N GLY A 115 -18.50 -39.45 -44.50
CA GLY A 115 -17.31 -40.16 -44.01
C GLY A 115 -16.05 -39.30 -43.97
N ASN A 116 -16.12 -37.99 -44.19
CA ASN A 116 -14.94 -37.12 -44.11
C ASN A 116 -14.64 -36.76 -42.65
N VAL A 117 -13.36 -36.83 -42.25
CA VAL A 117 -12.92 -36.40 -40.92
C VAL A 117 -13.04 -34.88 -40.81
N GLN A 118 -13.88 -34.42 -39.88
CA GLN A 118 -14.08 -33.00 -39.59
C GLN A 118 -13.26 -32.55 -38.38
N TYR A 119 -13.18 -33.40 -37.36
CA TYR A 119 -12.44 -33.18 -36.12
C TYR A 119 -11.64 -34.41 -35.75
N HIS A 120 -10.43 -34.23 -35.24
CA HIS A 120 -9.62 -35.32 -34.70
C HIS A 120 -8.60 -34.80 -33.69
N TYR A 121 -8.14 -35.71 -32.83
CA TYR A 121 -7.06 -35.50 -31.89
C TYR A 121 -6.45 -36.84 -31.50
N TRP A 122 -5.34 -36.84 -30.76
CA TRP A 122 -4.67 -38.07 -30.33
C TRP A 122 -4.12 -37.97 -28.91
N PHE A 123 -4.11 -39.07 -28.17
CA PHE A 123 -3.56 -39.06 -26.82
C PHE A 123 -2.59 -40.23 -26.66
N TYR A 124 -1.59 -40.09 -25.79
CA TYR A 124 -0.60 -41.15 -25.55
C TYR A 124 -1.24 -42.31 -24.77
N LEU A 125 -0.54 -43.42 -24.50
CA LEU A 125 -1.00 -44.48 -23.57
C LEU A 125 0.02 -44.78 -22.48
N ASN A 126 0.93 -43.84 -22.19
CA ASN A 126 2.05 -44.04 -21.28
C ASN A 126 1.69 -43.77 -19.81
N TRP A 127 0.59 -44.36 -19.31
CA TRP A 127 0.21 -44.33 -17.90
C TRP A 127 -0.53 -45.61 -17.50
N LYS A 128 -0.75 -45.77 -16.20
CA LYS A 128 -1.63 -46.77 -15.59
C LYS A 128 -2.72 -46.06 -14.79
N GLY A 129 -3.94 -46.60 -14.78
CA GLY A 129 -5.08 -46.02 -14.07
C GLY A 129 -5.97 -45.15 -14.97
N TRP A 130 -6.89 -44.41 -14.35
CA TRP A 130 -7.80 -43.49 -15.02
C TRP A 130 -7.10 -42.21 -15.49
N ARG A 131 -7.45 -41.76 -16.71
CA ARG A 131 -7.15 -40.42 -17.22
C ARG A 131 -8.35 -39.82 -17.94
N PRO A 132 -8.62 -38.52 -17.75
CA PRO A 132 -9.59 -37.82 -18.57
C PRO A 132 -8.97 -37.49 -19.93
N VAL A 133 -9.71 -37.73 -20.99
CA VAL A 133 -9.29 -37.49 -22.37
C VAL A 133 -10.23 -36.46 -23.00
N SER A 134 -10.37 -35.33 -22.31
CA SER A 134 -11.35 -34.28 -22.61
C SER A 134 -10.74 -33.17 -23.46
N ILE A 135 -11.36 -32.81 -24.59
CA ILE A 135 -10.83 -31.84 -25.54
C ILE A 135 -11.93 -31.03 -26.24
N SER A 136 -11.70 -29.74 -26.46
CA SER A 136 -12.64 -28.84 -27.14
C SER A 136 -12.62 -29.02 -28.66
N TYR A 137 -13.77 -29.28 -29.27
CA TYR A 137 -13.93 -29.27 -30.73
C TYR A 137 -13.59 -27.90 -31.33
N ARG A 138 -13.94 -26.83 -30.62
CA ARG A 138 -13.78 -25.45 -31.07
C ARG A 138 -12.33 -25.01 -31.02
N TYR A 139 -11.68 -25.17 -29.87
CA TYR A 139 -10.37 -24.57 -29.61
C TYR A 139 -9.19 -25.52 -29.84
N GLU A 140 -9.36 -26.82 -29.59
CA GLU A 140 -8.21 -27.74 -29.38
C GLU A 140 -8.13 -28.86 -30.43
N MET A 141 -9.26 -29.39 -30.93
CA MET A 141 -9.24 -30.44 -31.96
C MET A 141 -8.75 -29.92 -33.31
N PHE A 142 -8.05 -30.78 -34.06
CA PHE A 142 -7.59 -30.52 -35.42
C PHE A 142 -8.62 -30.96 -36.46
N GLY A 143 -8.50 -30.46 -37.70
CA GLY A 143 -9.34 -30.89 -38.83
C GLY A 143 -9.90 -29.74 -39.65
N ASN A 144 -10.70 -30.06 -40.67
CA ASN A 144 -11.25 -29.07 -41.59
C ASN A 144 -12.43 -28.27 -41.00
N LYS A 145 -13.12 -28.81 -39.99
CA LYS A 145 -14.23 -28.16 -39.25
C LYS A 145 -15.34 -27.57 -40.14
N ASN A 146 -15.53 -28.10 -41.34
CA ASN A 146 -16.50 -27.59 -42.34
C ASN A 146 -17.94 -28.06 -42.06
N SER A 147 -18.10 -29.17 -41.34
CA SER A 147 -19.40 -29.68 -40.90
C SER A 147 -19.39 -29.90 -39.39
N GLN A 148 -20.48 -29.50 -38.73
CA GLN A 148 -20.76 -29.79 -37.32
C GLN A 148 -21.72 -30.99 -37.18
N ASP A 149 -22.31 -31.45 -38.28
CA ASP A 149 -23.19 -32.63 -38.32
C ASP A 149 -22.33 -33.89 -38.39
N LEU A 150 -21.91 -34.36 -37.22
CA LEU A 150 -21.01 -35.50 -37.02
C LEU A 150 -21.82 -36.77 -36.81
N GLN A 151 -21.56 -37.79 -37.63
CA GLN A 151 -22.35 -39.03 -37.68
C GLN A 151 -21.61 -40.25 -37.15
N THR A 152 -20.27 -40.19 -37.11
CA THR A 152 -19.45 -41.33 -36.70
C THR A 152 -18.20 -40.87 -35.94
N MET A 153 -17.91 -41.52 -34.82
CA MET A 153 -16.64 -41.42 -34.10
C MET A 153 -15.83 -42.71 -34.29
N THR A 154 -14.52 -42.59 -34.48
CA THR A 154 -13.60 -43.73 -34.48
C THR A 154 -12.44 -43.50 -33.52
N LEU A 155 -12.14 -44.48 -32.67
CA LEU A 155 -10.92 -44.54 -31.87
C LEU A 155 -10.01 -45.62 -32.46
N GLN A 156 -8.82 -45.21 -32.91
CA GLN A 156 -7.84 -46.10 -33.53
C GLN A 156 -6.69 -46.38 -32.57
N MET A 157 -6.54 -47.65 -32.18
CA MET A 157 -5.45 -48.14 -31.34
C MET A 157 -4.14 -48.24 -32.13
N PRO A 158 -2.99 -48.15 -31.46
CA PRO A 158 -1.68 -48.32 -32.07
C PRO A 158 -1.47 -49.75 -32.60
N ALA A 159 -0.59 -49.90 -33.59
CA ALA A 159 -0.26 -51.20 -34.20
C ALA A 159 0.77 -51.97 -33.36
N VAL A 160 0.40 -52.34 -32.14
CA VAL A 160 1.26 -53.05 -31.18
C VAL A 160 1.01 -54.56 -31.22
N ALA A 161 2.09 -55.35 -31.32
CA ALA A 161 2.01 -56.81 -31.34
C ALA A 161 1.49 -57.35 -30.00
N GLY A 162 0.43 -58.17 -30.05
CA GLY A 162 -0.20 -58.77 -28.87
C GLY A 162 -1.48 -58.09 -28.40
N GLY A 163 -1.75 -56.85 -28.82
CA GLY A 163 -2.93 -56.11 -28.38
C GLY A 163 -2.84 -55.65 -26.92
N GLY A 164 -3.98 -55.29 -26.34
CA GLY A 164 -4.10 -54.90 -24.93
C GLY A 164 -5.55 -54.70 -24.51
N THR A 165 -5.75 -54.22 -23.29
CA THR A 165 -7.08 -53.93 -22.73
C THR A 165 -7.12 -52.50 -22.22
N VAL A 166 -8.18 -51.78 -22.58
CA VAL A 166 -8.50 -50.47 -21.99
C VAL A 166 -9.95 -50.48 -21.51
N PHE A 167 -10.27 -49.60 -20.56
CA PHE A 167 -11.64 -49.36 -20.16
C PHE A 167 -12.04 -47.93 -20.52
N ILE A 168 -13.25 -47.75 -21.03
CA ILE A 168 -13.80 -46.46 -21.41
C ILE A 168 -15.08 -46.24 -20.62
N ASP A 169 -15.22 -45.05 -20.05
CA ASP A 169 -16.41 -44.70 -19.28
C ASP A 169 -16.70 -43.21 -19.37
N ARG A 170 -17.92 -42.83 -18.95
CA ARG A 170 -18.42 -41.44 -18.90
C ARG A 170 -18.10 -40.66 -20.18
N VAL A 171 -18.68 -41.13 -21.29
CA VAL A 171 -18.48 -40.51 -22.60
C VAL A 171 -19.59 -39.50 -22.86
N ASP A 172 -19.21 -38.23 -23.01
CA ASP A 172 -20.10 -37.15 -23.42
C ASP A 172 -19.60 -36.54 -24.74
N PHE A 173 -20.48 -36.53 -25.72
CA PHE A 173 -20.16 -36.08 -27.07
C PHE A 173 -20.18 -34.56 -27.22
N THR A 174 -20.95 -33.83 -26.40
CA THR A 174 -21.07 -32.37 -26.43
C THR A 174 -21.31 -31.84 -25.02
N GLY A 175 -20.27 -31.90 -24.19
CA GLY A 175 -20.32 -31.43 -22.81
C GLY A 175 -19.87 -29.99 -22.63
N ASP A 176 -19.98 -29.54 -21.39
CA ASP A 176 -19.66 -28.19 -20.93
C ASP A 176 -18.23 -27.78 -21.28
N ARG A 177 -18.03 -26.50 -21.57
CA ARG A 177 -16.71 -25.92 -21.82
C ARG A 177 -15.85 -25.99 -20.55
N ILE A 178 -14.66 -26.57 -20.68
CA ILE A 178 -13.60 -26.44 -19.66
C ILE A 178 -13.05 -25.02 -19.72
N THR A 179 -13.29 -24.23 -18.68
CA THR A 179 -12.92 -22.80 -18.67
C THR A 179 -11.43 -22.58 -18.41
N SER A 180 -10.81 -23.47 -17.63
CA SER A 180 -9.38 -23.45 -17.26
C SER A 180 -8.70 -24.77 -17.66
N SER A 181 -8.50 -24.96 -18.96
CA SER A 181 -7.88 -26.15 -19.55
C SER A 181 -6.36 -26.05 -19.48
N ALA A 182 -5.65 -27.15 -19.24
CA ALA A 182 -4.20 -27.20 -19.35
C ALA A 182 -3.67 -28.53 -19.89
N SER A 183 -2.46 -28.48 -20.43
CA SER A 183 -1.80 -29.64 -20.99
C SER A 183 -1.35 -30.65 -19.93
N SER A 184 -1.64 -31.92 -20.22
CA SER A 184 -1.13 -33.08 -19.48
C SER A 184 -0.13 -33.83 -20.33
N THR A 185 0.64 -34.76 -19.75
CA THR A 185 1.60 -35.57 -20.51
C THR A 185 0.91 -36.48 -21.54
N HIS A 186 -0.32 -36.93 -21.28
CA HIS A 186 -1.09 -37.72 -22.24
C HIS A 186 -1.73 -36.91 -23.37
N ILE A 187 -1.91 -35.59 -23.20
CA ILE A 187 -2.41 -34.66 -24.22
C ILE A 187 -1.56 -33.37 -24.21
N PRO A 188 -0.32 -33.43 -24.72
CA PRO A 188 0.67 -32.36 -24.55
C PRO A 188 0.44 -31.14 -25.45
N TYR A 189 -0.44 -31.23 -26.45
CA TYR A 189 -0.73 -30.12 -27.36
C TYR A 189 -2.03 -29.39 -26.98
N LYS A 190 -2.67 -29.78 -25.86
CA LYS A 190 -3.84 -29.08 -25.33
C LYS A 190 -3.47 -27.63 -25.05
N LEU A 191 -4.36 -26.69 -25.37
CA LEU A 191 -4.13 -25.28 -25.10
C LEU A 191 -4.21 -25.03 -23.59
N ASP A 192 -3.25 -24.29 -23.06
CA ASP A 192 -3.33 -23.75 -21.71
C ASP A 192 -4.27 -22.53 -21.73
N LEU A 193 -5.57 -22.81 -21.61
CA LEU A 193 -6.61 -21.79 -21.58
C LEU A 193 -6.75 -21.24 -20.16
N GLY A 194 -6.70 -19.91 -20.01
CA GLY A 194 -6.94 -19.24 -18.73
C GLY A 194 -5.69 -18.99 -17.89
N ASP A 195 -4.52 -18.95 -18.52
CA ASP A 195 -3.20 -18.52 -18.04
C ASP A 195 -3.08 -18.32 -16.51
N ASN A 196 -3.16 -19.41 -15.74
CA ASN A 196 -3.08 -19.35 -14.28
C ASN A 196 -2.06 -20.34 -13.72
N HIS A 197 -1.41 -19.95 -12.64
CA HIS A 197 -0.38 -20.72 -11.94
C HIS A 197 -0.89 -22.10 -11.45
N TRP A 198 -2.20 -22.34 -11.40
CA TRP A 198 -2.78 -23.57 -10.88
C TRP A 198 -2.51 -24.80 -11.74
N SER A 199 -2.44 -24.64 -13.06
CA SER A 199 -2.46 -25.76 -14.00
C SER A 199 -1.17 -25.92 -14.84
N ARG A 200 -0.18 -25.06 -14.61
CA ARG A 200 1.10 -25.00 -15.36
C ARG A 200 2.16 -26.05 -14.95
N MET A 201 1.81 -27.11 -14.22
CA MET A 201 2.79 -28.08 -13.71
C MET A 201 3.64 -28.71 -14.81
N ARG A 202 3.05 -28.95 -16.00
CA ARG A 202 3.81 -29.46 -17.14
C ARG A 202 4.84 -28.44 -17.62
N TYR A 203 4.42 -27.19 -17.83
CA TYR A 203 5.34 -26.10 -18.18
C TYR A 203 6.49 -26.00 -17.15
N TYR A 204 6.17 -26.05 -15.85
CA TYR A 204 7.18 -26.03 -14.79
C TYR A 204 8.17 -27.19 -14.87
N SER A 205 7.70 -28.41 -15.17
CA SER A 205 8.56 -29.58 -15.31
C SER A 205 9.52 -29.52 -16.50
N GLU A 206 9.23 -28.67 -17.49
CA GLU A 206 10.04 -28.46 -18.71
C GLU A 206 11.02 -27.27 -18.56
N LEU A 207 10.97 -26.52 -17.44
CA LEU A 207 11.86 -25.39 -17.19
C LEU A 207 13.32 -25.81 -16.97
N PRO A 208 14.29 -25.00 -17.43
CA PRO A 208 15.69 -25.24 -17.12
C PRO A 208 15.95 -25.04 -15.63
N ARG A 209 16.75 -25.93 -15.04
CA ARG A 209 17.20 -25.82 -13.65
C ARG A 209 18.49 -24.99 -13.60
N ASN A 210 18.46 -23.86 -12.90
CA ASN A 210 19.55 -22.88 -12.90
C ASN A 210 20.72 -23.24 -11.98
N HIS A 211 20.53 -24.22 -11.11
CA HIS A 211 21.58 -24.83 -10.28
C HIS A 211 21.84 -26.25 -10.78
N GLY A 212 23.05 -26.78 -10.75
CA GLY A 212 23.30 -28.18 -11.12
C GLY A 212 24.77 -28.52 -11.42
N GLY A 213 25.21 -29.72 -10.99
CA GLY A 213 26.57 -30.22 -11.21
C GLY A 213 27.61 -29.78 -10.17
N GLU A 214 27.21 -28.97 -9.19
CA GLU A 214 28.03 -28.57 -8.04
C GLU A 214 28.06 -29.69 -6.99
N THR A 215 29.22 -29.90 -6.36
CA THR A 215 29.32 -30.80 -5.20
C THR A 215 28.90 -30.04 -3.93
N PRO A 216 27.96 -30.56 -3.13
CA PRO A 216 27.60 -29.95 -1.85
C PRO A 216 28.82 -29.72 -0.95
N THR A 217 28.89 -28.52 -0.37
CA THR A 217 29.89 -28.16 0.64
C THR A 217 29.62 -28.87 1.97
N GLU A 218 30.65 -28.97 2.83
CA GLU A 218 30.48 -29.57 4.16
C GLU A 218 29.44 -28.83 5.02
N GLN A 219 29.33 -27.51 4.85
CA GLN A 219 28.34 -26.70 5.58
C GLN A 219 26.92 -26.94 5.06
N GLU A 220 26.70 -26.95 3.74
CA GLU A 220 25.38 -27.29 3.16
C GLU A 220 24.89 -28.67 3.62
N LEU A 221 25.80 -29.65 3.73
CA LEU A 221 25.48 -30.99 4.25
C LEU A 221 25.08 -30.97 5.72
N ALA A 222 25.74 -30.16 6.54
CA ALA A 222 25.42 -30.02 7.97
C ALA A 222 24.06 -29.33 8.16
N ASP A 223 23.80 -28.25 7.42
CA ASP A 223 22.56 -27.48 7.48
C ASP A 223 21.35 -28.32 7.08
N LEU A 224 21.48 -29.13 6.02
CA LEU A 224 20.45 -30.07 5.56
C LEU A 224 19.92 -30.99 6.67
N VAL A 225 20.81 -31.50 7.53
CA VAL A 225 20.42 -32.39 8.64
C VAL A 225 19.53 -31.65 9.64
N GLY A 226 19.90 -30.43 10.01
CA GLY A 226 19.12 -29.59 10.92
C GLY A 226 17.74 -29.24 10.33
N MET A 227 17.73 -28.76 9.09
CA MET A 227 16.50 -28.36 8.39
C MET A 227 15.54 -29.54 8.18
N LYS A 228 16.07 -30.74 7.84
CA LYS A 228 15.24 -31.95 7.68
C LYS A 228 14.53 -32.35 8.97
N ASN A 229 15.18 -32.20 10.13
CA ASN A 229 14.52 -32.47 11.42
C ASN A 229 13.35 -31.51 11.67
N GLY A 230 13.53 -30.23 11.38
CA GLY A 230 12.46 -29.23 11.48
C GLY A 230 11.26 -29.55 10.56
N VAL A 231 11.53 -29.99 9.33
CA VAL A 231 10.50 -30.48 8.40
C VAL A 231 9.75 -31.68 8.96
N LEU A 232 10.47 -32.66 9.50
CA LEU A 232 9.86 -33.83 10.10
C LEU A 232 8.96 -33.44 11.28
N ASP A 233 9.41 -32.55 12.17
CA ASP A 233 8.62 -32.07 13.30
C ASP A 233 7.34 -31.34 12.87
N TYR A 234 7.44 -30.49 11.83
CA TYR A 234 6.28 -29.83 11.25
C TYR A 234 5.26 -30.83 10.67
N ILE A 235 5.73 -31.80 9.90
CA ILE A 235 4.88 -32.81 9.26
C ILE A 235 4.19 -33.68 10.33
N ARG A 236 4.94 -34.14 11.35
CA ARG A 236 4.44 -34.96 12.47
C ARG A 236 3.26 -34.29 13.17
N GLY A 237 3.37 -32.99 13.45
CA GLY A 237 2.33 -32.19 14.11
C GLY A 237 1.74 -32.87 15.35
N SER A 238 0.51 -32.51 15.70
CA SER A 238 -0.21 -33.11 16.84
C SER A 238 -1.05 -34.33 16.41
N SER A 239 -1.26 -35.27 17.33
CA SER A 239 -2.23 -36.36 17.14
C SER A 239 -3.64 -35.78 16.89
N PRO A 240 -4.40 -36.33 15.91
CA PRO A 240 -5.77 -35.91 15.68
C PRO A 240 -6.67 -36.24 16.87
N SER A 241 -7.73 -35.44 17.06
CA SER A 241 -8.74 -35.71 18.09
C SER A 241 -9.68 -36.85 17.68
N ALA A 242 -10.39 -37.45 18.65
CA ALA A 242 -11.38 -38.49 18.39
C ALA A 242 -12.53 -38.01 17.47
N SER A 243 -12.90 -36.72 17.54
CA SER A 243 -13.89 -36.12 16.63
C SER A 243 -13.34 -35.98 15.21
N ASN A 244 -12.06 -35.61 15.04
CA ASN A 244 -11.43 -35.57 13.72
C ASN A 244 -11.41 -36.96 13.08
N LEU A 245 -11.07 -38.00 13.85
CA LEU A 245 -11.06 -39.38 13.36
C LEU A 245 -12.48 -39.89 13.04
N SER A 246 -13.47 -39.54 13.85
CA SER A 246 -14.87 -39.92 13.56
C SER A 246 -15.41 -39.26 12.28
N ALA A 247 -15.04 -38.00 12.03
CA ALA A 247 -15.37 -37.30 10.79
C ALA A 247 -14.62 -37.92 9.59
N ALA A 248 -13.34 -38.21 9.74
CA ALA A 248 -12.53 -38.92 8.74
C ALA A 248 -13.10 -40.30 8.39
N ASP A 249 -13.56 -41.06 9.39
CA ASP A 249 -14.18 -42.37 9.21
C ASP A 249 -15.50 -42.28 8.44
N SER A 250 -16.31 -41.25 8.74
CA SER A 250 -17.55 -40.99 8.03
C SER A 250 -17.29 -40.72 6.55
N VAL A 251 -16.29 -39.89 6.23
CA VAL A 251 -15.88 -39.62 4.85
C VAL A 251 -15.35 -40.88 4.18
N TYR A 252 -14.43 -41.61 4.82
CA TYR A 252 -13.86 -42.84 4.27
C TYR A 252 -14.93 -43.87 3.92
N ALA A 253 -15.97 -44.02 4.76
CA ALA A 253 -17.08 -44.90 4.48
C ALA A 253 -17.84 -44.53 3.18
N THR A 254 -17.93 -43.23 2.85
CA THR A 254 -18.56 -42.78 1.60
C THR A 254 -17.76 -43.13 0.35
N LEU A 255 -16.45 -43.39 0.49
CA LEU A 255 -15.60 -43.75 -0.64
C LEU A 255 -15.82 -45.20 -1.09
N GLY A 256 -16.31 -46.08 -0.22
CA GLY A 256 -16.61 -47.46 -0.56
C GLY A 256 -15.42 -48.23 -1.17
N ILE A 257 -14.18 -47.91 -0.74
CA ILE A 257 -12.97 -48.47 -1.35
C ILE A 257 -12.92 -49.98 -1.11
N THR A 258 -12.78 -50.74 -2.19
CA THR A 258 -12.63 -52.20 -2.19
C THR A 258 -11.52 -52.62 -3.15
N THR A 259 -10.91 -53.77 -2.88
CA THR A 259 -9.86 -54.35 -3.75
C THR A 259 -10.48 -55.46 -4.60
N ASN A 260 -10.26 -55.39 -5.91
CA ASN A 260 -10.66 -56.41 -6.87
C ASN A 260 -9.77 -57.67 -6.75
N PRO A 261 -10.21 -58.83 -7.28
CA PRO A 261 -9.43 -60.07 -7.26
C PRO A 261 -8.06 -59.99 -7.95
N ASP A 262 -7.89 -59.07 -8.90
CA ASP A 262 -6.64 -58.81 -9.62
C ASP A 262 -5.68 -57.88 -8.85
N GLY A 263 -6.10 -57.39 -7.67
CA GLY A 263 -5.33 -56.47 -6.83
C GLY A 263 -5.53 -54.98 -7.14
N THR A 264 -6.32 -54.64 -8.16
CA THR A 264 -6.72 -53.25 -8.44
C THR A 264 -7.72 -52.76 -7.40
N VAL A 265 -7.87 -51.43 -7.27
CA VAL A 265 -8.81 -50.83 -6.31
C VAL A 265 -9.97 -50.17 -7.05
N LYS A 266 -11.12 -50.13 -6.40
CA LYS A 266 -12.30 -49.40 -6.87
C LYS A 266 -13.03 -48.74 -5.71
N GLY A 267 -13.76 -47.67 -6.01
CA GLY A 267 -14.50 -46.91 -5.02
C GLY A 267 -15.25 -45.76 -5.68
N LYS A 268 -15.68 -44.78 -4.89
CA LYS A 268 -16.32 -43.56 -5.38
C LYS A 268 -15.37 -42.81 -6.35
N PRO A 269 -15.83 -42.48 -7.58
CA PRO A 269 -15.02 -41.74 -8.54
C PRO A 269 -14.58 -40.37 -8.02
N LEU A 270 -13.37 -39.94 -8.40
CA LEU A 270 -12.84 -38.60 -8.12
C LEU A 270 -12.52 -37.84 -9.42
N PHE A 271 -13.02 -36.62 -9.56
CA PHE A 271 -12.87 -35.79 -10.77
C PHE A 271 -12.06 -34.51 -10.51
N GLY A 272 -11.80 -33.71 -11.56
CA GLY A 272 -11.23 -32.36 -11.48
C GLY A 272 -12.19 -31.29 -10.93
N LYS A 273 -11.70 -30.05 -10.78
CA LYS A 273 -12.40 -28.98 -10.02
C LYS A 273 -13.73 -28.48 -10.62
N GLU A 274 -14.03 -28.73 -11.89
CA GLU A 274 -15.34 -28.35 -12.47
C GLU A 274 -16.52 -29.18 -11.89
N HIS A 275 -16.23 -30.23 -11.09
CA HIS A 275 -17.24 -31.05 -10.41
C HIS A 275 -17.48 -30.61 -8.96
N ASN A 276 -18.60 -31.04 -8.38
CA ASN A 276 -18.93 -30.75 -6.98
C ASN A 276 -17.84 -31.25 -6.03
N ASP A 277 -17.54 -30.50 -4.96
CA ASP A 277 -16.49 -30.83 -4.00
C ASP A 277 -16.63 -32.25 -3.39
N SER A 278 -17.85 -32.78 -3.31
CA SER A 278 -18.11 -34.16 -2.84
C SER A 278 -17.68 -35.27 -3.81
N GLU A 279 -17.22 -34.91 -5.00
CA GLU A 279 -16.81 -35.79 -6.11
C GLU A 279 -15.37 -35.51 -6.55
N THR A 280 -14.63 -34.67 -5.84
CA THR A 280 -13.25 -34.29 -6.15
C THR A 280 -12.32 -34.63 -4.98
N ILE A 281 -11.04 -34.28 -5.11
CA ILE A 281 -10.05 -34.47 -4.02
C ILE A 281 -10.40 -33.70 -2.75
N GLU A 282 -11.29 -32.71 -2.83
CA GLU A 282 -11.70 -31.88 -1.68
C GLU A 282 -12.46 -32.67 -0.63
N LEU A 283 -13.21 -33.70 -1.05
CA LEU A 283 -13.80 -34.67 -0.14
C LEU A 283 -12.75 -35.28 0.79
N LEU A 284 -11.51 -35.43 0.32
CA LEU A 284 -10.44 -36.17 1.00
C LEU A 284 -9.47 -35.29 1.80
N ASP A 285 -9.65 -33.97 1.78
CA ASP A 285 -8.74 -32.92 2.29
C ASP A 285 -7.94 -33.31 3.57
N ASN A 286 -8.37 -32.91 4.76
CA ASN A 286 -7.62 -33.20 6.00
C ASN A 286 -7.70 -34.68 6.42
N VAL A 287 -8.56 -35.48 5.77
CA VAL A 287 -8.81 -36.89 6.10
C VAL A 287 -7.54 -37.72 6.00
N ILE A 288 -6.80 -37.56 4.89
CA ILE A 288 -5.59 -38.36 4.66
C ILE A 288 -4.50 -38.08 5.70
N LEU A 289 -4.33 -36.80 6.08
CA LEU A 289 -3.34 -36.38 7.07
C LEU A 289 -3.74 -36.83 8.48
N HIS A 290 -5.03 -36.85 8.83
CA HIS A 290 -5.49 -37.40 10.10
C HIS A 290 -5.11 -38.87 10.25
N TYR A 291 -5.31 -39.71 9.23
CA TYR A 291 -4.92 -41.12 9.31
C TYR A 291 -3.41 -41.32 9.42
N ALA A 292 -2.64 -40.55 8.65
CA ALA A 292 -1.17 -40.59 8.72
C ALA A 292 -0.66 -40.22 10.13
N ARG A 293 -1.16 -39.11 10.70
CA ARG A 293 -0.79 -38.67 12.05
C ARG A 293 -1.27 -39.60 13.14
N ASP A 294 -2.47 -40.17 13.02
CA ASP A 294 -2.96 -41.16 13.99
C ASP A 294 -2.10 -42.44 13.99
N PHE A 295 -1.71 -42.93 12.80
CA PHE A 295 -0.77 -44.05 12.74
C PHE A 295 0.58 -43.68 13.35
N TYR A 296 1.13 -42.51 13.02
CA TYR A 296 2.41 -42.06 13.54
C TYR A 296 2.42 -41.95 15.07
N HIS A 297 1.43 -41.27 15.66
CA HIS A 297 1.39 -41.00 17.11
C HIS A 297 0.87 -42.18 17.92
N ASN A 298 -0.11 -42.93 17.41
CA ASN A 298 -0.84 -43.95 18.18
C ASN A 298 -0.61 -45.39 17.71
N GLY A 299 0.13 -45.61 16.62
CA GLY A 299 0.38 -46.95 16.06
C GLY A 299 -0.87 -47.64 15.52
N SER A 300 -1.89 -46.88 15.12
CA SER A 300 -3.18 -47.41 14.68
C SER A 300 -3.09 -48.16 13.35
N ALA A 301 -3.11 -49.50 13.41
CA ALA A 301 -3.11 -50.36 12.23
C ALA A 301 -4.34 -50.12 11.31
N GLY A 302 -5.47 -49.72 11.90
CA GLY A 302 -6.67 -49.36 11.15
C GLY A 302 -6.46 -48.11 10.30
N SER A 303 -5.87 -47.06 10.88
CA SER A 303 -5.55 -45.82 10.17
C SER A 303 -4.50 -46.03 9.09
N ARG A 304 -3.46 -46.84 9.35
CA ARG A 304 -2.49 -47.27 8.31
C ARG A 304 -3.19 -47.92 7.12
N THR A 305 -4.11 -48.84 7.39
CA THR A 305 -4.83 -49.57 6.33
C THR A 305 -5.68 -48.63 5.49
N LYS A 306 -6.44 -47.73 6.12
CA LYS A 306 -7.28 -46.72 5.45
C LYS A 306 -6.43 -45.76 4.61
N PHE A 307 -5.32 -45.27 5.17
CA PHE A 307 -4.38 -44.42 4.44
C PHE A 307 -3.86 -45.10 3.16
N MET A 308 -3.40 -46.36 3.26
CA MET A 308 -2.88 -47.09 2.09
C MET A 308 -3.94 -47.31 1.02
N GLN A 309 -5.17 -47.65 1.43
CA GLN A 309 -6.29 -47.81 0.49
C GLN A 309 -6.66 -46.48 -0.18
N MET A 310 -6.63 -45.36 0.55
CA MET A 310 -6.86 -44.03 -0.01
C MET A 310 -5.78 -43.63 -1.02
N ILE A 311 -4.49 -43.88 -0.74
CA ILE A 311 -3.41 -43.59 -1.69
C ILE A 311 -3.58 -44.42 -2.97
N ARG A 312 -3.80 -45.73 -2.85
CA ARG A 312 -4.04 -46.60 -4.02
C ARG A 312 -5.23 -46.10 -4.85
N HIS A 313 -6.34 -45.75 -4.18
CA HIS A 313 -7.54 -45.23 -4.86
C HIS A 313 -7.27 -43.90 -5.54
N THR A 314 -6.61 -42.96 -4.87
CA THR A 314 -6.32 -41.62 -5.40
C THR A 314 -5.43 -41.68 -6.64
N LEU A 315 -4.37 -42.48 -6.59
CA LEU A 315 -3.49 -42.73 -7.73
C LEU A 315 -4.26 -43.38 -8.90
N ASP A 316 -5.07 -44.40 -8.61
CA ASP A 316 -5.89 -45.10 -9.60
C ASP A 316 -6.91 -44.18 -10.28
N GLN A 317 -7.48 -43.22 -9.53
CA GLN A 317 -8.47 -42.26 -10.02
C GLN A 317 -7.89 -41.14 -10.90
N GLY A 318 -6.56 -41.05 -11.03
CA GLY A 318 -5.89 -40.17 -11.98
C GLY A 318 -5.07 -39.03 -11.38
N TYR A 319 -5.09 -38.87 -10.05
CA TYR A 319 -4.25 -37.91 -9.33
C TYR A 319 -2.81 -38.45 -9.26
N GLN A 320 -2.09 -38.31 -10.37
CA GLN A 320 -0.72 -38.79 -10.55
C GLN A 320 0.09 -37.72 -11.28
N SER A 321 1.42 -37.80 -11.14
CA SER A 321 2.34 -36.94 -11.88
C SER A 321 2.07 -37.01 -13.39
N GLY A 322 2.11 -35.85 -14.06
CA GLY A 322 1.81 -35.70 -15.48
C GLY A 322 0.32 -35.56 -15.84
N CYS A 323 -0.60 -35.66 -14.87
CA CYS A 323 -2.04 -35.46 -15.08
C CYS A 323 -2.53 -34.16 -14.45
N VAL A 324 -3.31 -33.36 -15.18
CA VAL A 324 -4.00 -32.17 -14.64
C VAL A 324 -5.51 -32.39 -14.53
N MET A 325 -5.95 -33.66 -14.44
CA MET A 325 -7.35 -34.05 -14.48
C MET A 325 -8.06 -33.40 -15.68
N GLU A 326 -9.36 -33.12 -15.60
CA GLU A 326 -10.04 -32.22 -16.55
C GLU A 326 -9.55 -30.78 -16.35
N THR A 327 -9.46 -30.37 -15.08
CA THR A 327 -8.78 -29.18 -14.58
C THR A 327 -8.45 -29.34 -13.10
N VAL A 328 -7.46 -28.58 -12.63
CA VAL A 328 -6.99 -28.53 -11.24
C VAL A 328 -6.88 -27.09 -10.73
N HIS A 329 -7.67 -26.19 -11.31
CA HIS A 329 -7.81 -24.82 -10.84
C HIS A 329 -8.10 -24.79 -9.32
N HIS A 330 -7.42 -23.94 -8.56
CA HIS A 330 -7.50 -23.85 -7.08
C HIS A 330 -7.17 -25.13 -6.27
N ILE A 331 -6.60 -26.18 -6.89
CA ILE A 331 -6.30 -27.46 -6.19
C ILE A 331 -5.42 -27.28 -4.95
N GLY A 332 -4.56 -26.25 -4.91
CA GLY A 332 -3.66 -26.02 -3.79
C GLY A 332 -4.38 -25.64 -2.49
N TYR A 333 -5.67 -25.34 -2.48
CA TYR A 333 -6.42 -25.18 -1.22
C TYR A 333 -6.71 -26.52 -0.56
N SER A 334 -7.09 -27.51 -1.36
CA SER A 334 -7.62 -28.80 -0.90
C SER A 334 -6.57 -29.92 -0.90
N PHE A 335 -5.43 -29.67 -1.55
CA PHE A 335 -4.32 -30.63 -1.65
C PHE A 335 -3.20 -30.39 -0.63
N ARG A 336 -3.22 -29.30 0.15
CA ARG A 336 -2.12 -28.99 1.11
C ARG A 336 -1.80 -30.14 2.09
N PRO A 337 -2.80 -30.88 2.62
CA PRO A 337 -2.50 -31.96 3.56
C PRO A 337 -1.85 -33.19 2.90
N TYR A 338 -2.03 -33.38 1.58
CA TYR A 338 -1.58 -34.58 0.87
C TYR A 338 -0.06 -34.75 0.86
N PRO A 339 0.74 -33.76 0.42
CA PRO A 339 2.19 -33.86 0.48
C PRO A 339 2.66 -34.19 1.90
N LEU A 340 2.15 -33.50 2.92
CA LEU A 340 2.54 -33.76 4.31
C LEU A 340 2.24 -35.20 4.73
N ALA A 341 1.06 -35.72 4.38
CA ALA A 341 0.65 -37.09 4.73
C ALA A 341 1.50 -38.15 4.01
N VAL A 342 1.82 -37.93 2.73
CA VAL A 342 2.69 -38.81 1.93
C VAL A 342 4.09 -38.84 2.52
N LEU A 343 4.68 -37.67 2.81
CA LEU A 343 6.03 -37.55 3.36
C LEU A 343 6.13 -38.16 4.77
N LEU A 344 5.09 -38.02 5.60
CA LEU A 344 5.04 -38.66 6.93
C LEU A 344 5.07 -40.19 6.86
N MET A 345 4.51 -40.77 5.80
CA MET A 345 4.32 -42.20 5.62
C MET A 345 5.38 -42.83 4.70
N GLU A 346 6.52 -42.18 4.51
CA GLU A 346 7.61 -42.60 3.61
C GLU A 346 7.96 -44.09 3.75
N ASP A 347 8.32 -44.53 4.97
CA ASP A 347 8.77 -45.90 5.22
C ASP A 347 7.69 -46.94 4.89
N GLU A 348 6.44 -46.63 5.23
CA GLU A 348 5.30 -47.51 4.98
C GLU A 348 4.94 -47.57 3.50
N LEU A 349 5.06 -46.45 2.79
CA LEU A 349 4.87 -46.40 1.34
C LEU A 349 5.98 -47.14 0.60
N LYS A 350 7.24 -47.05 1.06
CA LYS A 350 8.38 -47.81 0.51
C LYS A 350 8.20 -49.31 0.74
N ALA A 351 7.76 -49.72 1.93
CA ALA A 351 7.48 -51.12 2.24
C ALA A 351 6.40 -51.74 1.33
N GLU A 352 5.44 -50.93 0.87
CA GLU A 352 4.35 -51.34 -0.01
C GLU A 352 4.64 -51.11 -1.50
N GLY A 353 5.82 -50.56 -1.85
CA GLY A 353 6.21 -50.24 -3.23
C GLY A 353 5.41 -49.11 -3.87
N LEU A 354 4.84 -48.20 -3.06
CA LEU A 354 3.99 -47.08 -3.52
C LEU A 354 4.68 -45.72 -3.43
N TRP A 355 5.88 -45.66 -2.82
CA TRP A 355 6.58 -44.40 -2.56
C TRP A 355 6.80 -43.56 -3.81
N ASP A 356 7.36 -44.14 -4.88
CA ASP A 356 7.75 -43.37 -6.07
C ASP A 356 6.55 -42.67 -6.71
N GLU A 357 5.41 -43.37 -6.86
CA GLU A 357 4.19 -42.82 -7.42
C GLU A 357 3.55 -41.77 -6.50
N ALA A 358 3.48 -42.05 -5.19
CA ALA A 358 2.88 -41.14 -4.20
C ALA A 358 3.71 -39.86 -4.03
N TYR A 359 5.04 -39.97 -3.99
CA TYR A 359 5.94 -38.84 -3.89
C TYR A 359 5.95 -37.99 -5.17
N ALA A 360 5.91 -38.63 -6.35
CA ALA A 360 5.77 -37.93 -7.62
C ALA A 360 4.43 -37.17 -7.71
N MET A 361 3.33 -37.77 -7.25
CA MET A 361 2.03 -37.10 -7.11
C MET A 361 2.13 -35.88 -6.19
N ALA A 362 2.73 -36.04 -5.00
CA ALA A 362 2.90 -34.94 -4.04
C ALA A 362 3.70 -33.77 -4.64
N CYS A 363 4.83 -34.06 -5.30
CA CYS A 363 5.65 -33.04 -5.95
C CYS A 363 4.93 -32.34 -7.11
N TRP A 364 4.17 -33.09 -7.91
CA TRP A 364 3.44 -32.57 -9.06
C TRP A 364 2.37 -31.56 -8.64
N PHE A 365 1.49 -31.93 -7.72
CA PHE A 365 0.40 -31.05 -7.27
C PHE A 365 0.84 -29.98 -6.27
N ALA A 366 1.98 -30.15 -5.60
CA ALA A 366 2.68 -29.05 -4.92
C ALA A 366 3.33 -28.06 -5.91
N ALA A 367 3.36 -28.40 -7.21
CA ALA A 367 4.06 -27.66 -8.25
C ALA A 367 5.51 -27.34 -7.84
N LEU A 368 6.25 -28.37 -7.41
CA LEU A 368 7.62 -28.24 -6.92
C LEU A 368 8.54 -27.57 -7.95
N ASP A 369 8.45 -27.96 -9.21
CA ASP A 369 9.27 -27.37 -10.28
C ASP A 369 8.88 -25.92 -10.61
N GLY A 370 7.79 -25.40 -10.03
CA GLY A 370 7.42 -23.99 -10.16
C GLY A 370 8.44 -23.02 -9.53
N ILE A 371 9.37 -23.51 -8.69
CA ILE A 371 10.48 -22.71 -8.16
C ILE A 371 11.44 -22.23 -9.25
N TRP A 372 11.44 -22.87 -10.42
CA TRP A 372 12.31 -22.51 -11.54
C TRP A 372 11.74 -21.41 -12.43
N GLU A 373 10.52 -20.96 -12.15
CA GLU A 373 9.86 -19.93 -12.95
C GLU A 373 10.55 -18.57 -12.74
N PRO A 374 11.04 -17.90 -13.81
CA PRO A 374 11.88 -16.71 -13.66
C PRO A 374 11.23 -15.49 -13.00
N THR A 375 9.90 -15.39 -13.03
CA THR A 375 9.15 -14.26 -12.45
C THR A 375 8.57 -14.57 -11.06
N ALA A 376 8.87 -15.75 -10.51
CA ALA A 376 8.25 -16.31 -9.31
C ALA A 376 6.71 -16.21 -9.32
N GLU A 377 6.09 -16.55 -10.45
CA GLU A 377 4.65 -16.44 -10.70
C GLU A 377 4.14 -14.99 -10.47
N VAL A 378 4.97 -13.98 -10.74
CA VAL A 378 4.69 -12.55 -10.52
C VAL A 378 4.28 -12.26 -9.07
N SER A 379 4.98 -12.90 -8.15
CA SER A 379 4.71 -12.80 -6.70
C SER A 379 3.26 -13.18 -6.33
N ASN A 380 2.70 -14.18 -7.01
CA ASN A 380 1.31 -14.61 -6.78
C ASN A 380 1.09 -15.06 -5.32
N MET A 381 0.10 -14.43 -4.67
CA MET A 381 -0.22 -14.64 -3.26
C MET A 381 -0.83 -16.01 -2.98
N ASP A 382 -1.59 -16.56 -3.93
CA ASP A 382 -2.17 -17.90 -3.82
C ASP A 382 -1.09 -18.98 -3.83
N ALA A 383 -0.14 -18.90 -4.77
CA ALA A 383 1.01 -19.80 -4.81
C ALA A 383 1.86 -19.68 -3.54
N GLY A 384 2.14 -18.44 -3.10
CA GLY A 384 2.86 -18.15 -1.86
C GLY A 384 2.21 -18.79 -0.63
N ASN A 385 0.88 -18.70 -0.50
CA ASN A 385 0.12 -19.28 0.61
C ASN A 385 0.01 -20.81 0.53
N THR A 386 -0.30 -21.34 -0.66
CA THR A 386 -0.81 -22.71 -0.83
C THR A 386 0.29 -23.73 -1.14
N ARG A 387 1.41 -23.30 -1.74
CA ARG A 387 2.42 -24.22 -2.28
C ARG A 387 3.75 -24.14 -1.55
N THR A 388 4.16 -22.99 -1.03
CA THR A 388 5.49 -22.78 -0.44
C THR A 388 5.88 -23.85 0.58
N ILE A 389 5.01 -24.16 1.54
CA ILE A 389 5.29 -25.15 2.59
C ILE A 389 5.45 -26.55 1.97
N ALA A 390 4.55 -26.95 1.08
CA ALA A 390 4.62 -28.25 0.40
C ALA A 390 5.87 -28.36 -0.48
N ARG A 391 6.22 -27.30 -1.22
CA ARG A 391 7.45 -27.21 -2.01
C ARG A 391 8.67 -27.43 -1.11
N TYR A 392 8.79 -26.66 -0.02
CA TYR A 392 9.88 -26.78 0.94
C TYR A 392 9.99 -28.21 1.52
N CYS A 393 8.89 -28.77 2.02
CA CYS A 393 8.88 -30.11 2.61
C CYS A 393 9.28 -31.20 1.60
N CYS A 394 8.79 -31.14 0.36
CA CYS A 394 9.08 -32.14 -0.67
C CYS A 394 10.58 -32.22 -1.02
N ILE A 395 11.34 -31.12 -0.89
CA ILE A 395 12.75 -31.07 -1.26
C ILE A 395 13.58 -32.07 -0.44
N PHE A 396 13.35 -32.17 0.87
CA PHE A 396 14.14 -33.03 1.79
C PHE A 396 13.97 -34.54 1.61
N PHE A 397 13.07 -34.93 0.71
CA PHE A 397 12.77 -36.32 0.37
C PHE A 397 13.17 -36.68 -1.07
N LYS A 398 13.93 -35.79 -1.75
CA LYS A 398 14.62 -36.14 -3.01
C LYS A 398 15.66 -37.23 -2.77
N ASP A 399 15.88 -38.06 -3.78
CA ASP A 399 16.70 -39.28 -3.70
C ASP A 399 18.18 -39.00 -3.41
N THR A 400 18.70 -37.89 -3.94
CA THR A 400 20.11 -37.50 -3.81
C THR A 400 20.27 -36.21 -3.05
N VAL A 401 21.38 -36.08 -2.32
CA VAL A 401 21.67 -34.85 -1.55
C VAL A 401 21.98 -33.69 -2.50
N GLU A 402 22.59 -33.99 -3.64
CA GLU A 402 22.86 -33.02 -4.71
C GLU A 402 21.56 -32.38 -5.23
N GLU A 403 20.50 -33.17 -5.41
CA GLU A 403 19.18 -32.64 -5.77
C GLU A 403 18.55 -31.83 -4.65
N GLN A 404 18.70 -32.25 -3.39
CA GLN A 404 18.19 -31.49 -2.24
C GLN A 404 18.81 -30.08 -2.20
N VAL A 405 20.14 -29.98 -2.35
CA VAL A 405 20.86 -28.70 -2.42
C VAL A 405 20.43 -27.88 -3.63
N GLN A 406 20.35 -28.51 -4.82
CA GLN A 406 19.92 -27.84 -6.05
C GLN A 406 18.54 -27.19 -5.89
N TYR A 407 17.57 -27.93 -5.38
CA TYR A 407 16.20 -27.43 -5.22
C TYR A 407 16.07 -26.42 -4.07
N LEU A 408 16.84 -26.53 -2.98
CA LEU A 408 16.86 -25.50 -1.94
C LEU A 408 17.41 -24.18 -2.46
N LYS A 409 18.50 -24.20 -3.24
CA LYS A 409 19.01 -22.98 -3.92
C LYS A 409 17.97 -22.41 -4.88
N GLY A 410 17.28 -23.26 -5.64
CA GLY A 410 16.17 -22.84 -6.50
C GLY A 410 15.02 -22.18 -5.72
N LEU A 411 14.64 -22.74 -4.57
CA LEU A 411 13.60 -22.17 -3.71
C LEU A 411 14.03 -20.85 -3.09
N ARG A 412 15.28 -20.73 -2.65
CA ARG A 412 15.87 -19.47 -2.18
C ARG A 412 15.75 -18.39 -3.25
N ASP A 413 16.19 -18.67 -4.48
CA ASP A 413 16.13 -17.72 -5.59
C ASP A 413 14.68 -17.36 -5.94
N TYR A 414 13.76 -18.33 -5.93
CA TYR A 414 12.33 -18.10 -6.12
C TYR A 414 11.77 -17.12 -5.08
N VAL A 415 12.08 -17.33 -3.79
CA VAL A 415 11.60 -16.46 -2.70
C VAL A 415 12.19 -15.05 -2.82
N GLN A 416 13.45 -14.92 -3.22
CA GLN A 416 14.07 -13.61 -3.45
C GLN A 416 13.36 -12.83 -4.57
N VAL A 417 13.05 -13.49 -5.69
CA VAL A 417 12.28 -12.88 -6.79
C VAL A 417 10.85 -12.57 -6.34
N TRP A 418 10.21 -13.48 -5.59
CA TRP A 418 8.86 -13.30 -5.07
C TRP A 418 8.73 -12.10 -4.12
N ALA A 419 9.78 -11.79 -3.35
CA ALA A 419 9.80 -10.63 -2.45
C ALA A 419 10.10 -9.31 -3.18
N THR A 420 10.36 -9.31 -4.50
CA THR A 420 10.77 -8.11 -5.25
C THR A 420 9.54 -7.29 -5.70
N PRO A 421 9.43 -6.01 -5.28
CA PRO A 421 8.34 -5.13 -5.70
C PRO A 421 8.23 -4.92 -7.22
N GLN A 422 7.00 -4.83 -7.74
CA GLN A 422 6.70 -4.62 -9.16
C GLN A 422 5.72 -3.45 -9.38
N PRO A 423 6.06 -2.43 -10.19
CA PRO A 423 5.21 -1.25 -10.44
C PRO A 423 4.14 -1.53 -11.51
N GLN A 424 3.13 -2.34 -11.16
CA GLN A 424 2.03 -2.72 -12.04
C GLN A 424 0.71 -2.86 -11.29
N THR A 425 -0.42 -2.69 -12.00
CA THR A 425 -1.78 -2.89 -11.47
C THR A 425 -2.14 -4.33 -11.11
N GLY A 426 -1.38 -5.29 -11.65
CA GLY A 426 -1.63 -6.73 -11.51
C GLY A 426 -1.36 -7.31 -10.12
N GLU A 427 -1.17 -8.61 -10.04
CA GLU A 427 -0.79 -9.29 -8.80
C GLU A 427 0.63 -8.91 -8.31
N GLY A 428 0.93 -9.32 -7.07
CA GLY A 428 2.28 -9.26 -6.50
C GLY A 428 2.53 -8.09 -5.56
N VAL A 429 3.76 -8.00 -5.06
CA VAL A 429 4.21 -6.93 -4.16
C VAL A 429 4.39 -5.62 -4.92
N LYS A 430 4.00 -4.48 -4.34
CA LYS A 430 4.12 -3.14 -4.93
C LYS A 430 5.27 -2.34 -4.34
N PRO A 431 5.73 -1.25 -5.01
CA PRO A 431 6.78 -0.37 -4.49
C PRO A 431 6.51 0.24 -3.11
N ASP A 432 5.23 0.41 -2.73
CA ASP A 432 4.80 0.81 -1.38
C ASP A 432 4.61 -0.40 -0.43
N TYR A 433 5.14 -1.57 -0.80
CA TYR A 433 5.12 -2.86 -0.10
C TYR A 433 3.72 -3.42 0.19
N THR A 434 2.68 -2.84 -0.41
CA THR A 434 1.35 -3.44 -0.43
C THR A 434 1.35 -4.72 -1.27
N GLY A 435 0.61 -5.74 -0.82
CA GLY A 435 0.50 -7.03 -1.49
C GLY A 435 -0.78 -7.18 -2.30
N PHE A 436 -0.69 -7.54 -3.57
CA PHE A 436 -1.86 -7.59 -4.46
C PHE A 436 -2.27 -9.01 -4.83
N HIS A 437 -3.59 -9.23 -4.78
CA HIS A 437 -4.25 -10.36 -5.39
C HIS A 437 -5.61 -9.90 -5.93
N HIS A 438 -6.09 -10.49 -7.03
CA HIS A 438 -7.25 -9.97 -7.77
C HIS A 438 -7.13 -8.48 -8.16
N ASN A 439 -5.90 -7.98 -8.37
CA ASN A 439 -5.59 -6.58 -8.69
C ASN A 439 -6.06 -5.56 -7.62
N HIS A 440 -6.04 -5.96 -6.36
CA HIS A 440 -6.38 -5.12 -5.21
C HIS A 440 -5.44 -5.42 -4.03
N TYR A 441 -5.18 -4.44 -3.16
CA TYR A 441 -4.49 -4.66 -1.90
C TYR A 441 -5.39 -5.48 -0.96
N TYR A 442 -4.99 -6.73 -0.70
CA TYR A 442 -5.91 -7.73 -0.16
C TYR A 442 -5.36 -8.44 1.09
N PRO A 443 -5.13 -7.68 2.18
CA PRO A 443 -4.40 -8.18 3.35
C PRO A 443 -5.06 -9.40 4.01
N ALA A 444 -6.35 -9.30 4.34
CA ALA A 444 -7.02 -10.27 5.21
C ALA A 444 -7.03 -11.71 4.67
N ARG A 445 -7.28 -11.89 3.37
CA ARG A 445 -7.59 -13.21 2.78
C ARG A 445 -6.44 -13.84 2.01
N TYR A 446 -5.55 -13.03 1.45
CA TYR A 446 -4.51 -13.50 0.51
C TYR A 446 -3.11 -13.14 0.96
N VAL A 447 -2.85 -11.87 1.22
CA VAL A 447 -1.50 -11.37 1.49
C VAL A 447 -0.99 -11.87 2.85
N ALA A 448 -1.75 -11.69 3.94
CA ALA A 448 -1.31 -12.13 5.26
C ALA A 448 -1.04 -13.65 5.30
N PRO A 449 -1.91 -14.52 4.75
CA PRO A 449 -1.61 -15.95 4.63
C PRO A 449 -0.39 -16.27 3.76
N ALA A 450 -0.18 -15.55 2.64
CA ALA A 450 0.97 -15.74 1.76
C ALA A 450 2.28 -15.38 2.47
N TYR A 451 2.35 -14.19 3.07
CA TYR A 451 3.52 -13.73 3.82
C TYR A 451 3.81 -14.65 5.00
N LYS A 452 2.79 -15.18 5.68
CA LYS A 452 3.00 -16.20 6.72
C LYS A 452 3.71 -17.45 6.18
N SER A 453 3.23 -18.01 5.06
CA SER A 453 3.83 -19.22 4.48
C SER A 453 5.24 -18.98 3.93
N ILE A 454 5.49 -17.82 3.33
CA ILE A 454 6.82 -17.40 2.86
C ILE A 454 7.76 -17.16 4.04
N SER A 455 7.32 -16.44 5.06
CA SER A 455 8.08 -16.17 6.29
C SER A 455 8.46 -17.46 7.00
N TRP A 456 7.56 -18.45 7.03
CA TRP A 456 7.88 -19.78 7.54
C TRP A 456 9.05 -20.42 6.79
N ALA A 457 9.03 -20.41 5.45
CA ALA A 457 10.13 -20.97 4.66
C ALA A 457 11.45 -20.19 4.86
N VAL A 458 11.39 -18.85 4.86
CA VAL A 458 12.54 -17.99 5.12
C VAL A 458 13.14 -18.25 6.51
N ALA A 459 12.30 -18.34 7.54
CA ALA A 459 12.76 -18.62 8.91
C ALA A 459 13.47 -19.98 9.02
N ASN A 460 12.99 -21.00 8.30
CA ASN A 460 13.60 -22.32 8.29
C ASN A 460 14.90 -22.40 7.45
N MET A 461 15.13 -21.45 6.54
CA MET A 461 16.39 -21.31 5.78
C MET A 461 17.38 -20.34 6.46
N SER A 462 16.91 -19.51 7.39
CA SER A 462 17.73 -18.51 8.08
C SER A 462 18.85 -19.15 8.91
N GLY A 463 20.04 -18.53 8.91
CA GLY A 463 21.22 -19.04 9.61
C GLY A 463 21.90 -20.26 8.94
N THR A 464 21.54 -20.57 7.70
CA THR A 464 22.14 -21.64 6.87
C THR A 464 22.69 -21.06 5.55
N GLU A 465 23.44 -21.87 4.78
CA GLU A 465 23.87 -21.51 3.41
C GLU A 465 22.71 -21.30 2.42
N PHE A 466 21.48 -21.65 2.80
CA PHE A 466 20.26 -21.47 2.00
C PHE A 466 19.46 -20.20 2.36
N GLY A 467 19.96 -19.38 3.28
CA GLY A 467 19.34 -18.10 3.63
C GLY A 467 19.20 -17.18 2.42
N ILE A 468 18.13 -16.37 2.40
CA ILE A 468 17.94 -15.34 1.38
C ILE A 468 18.89 -14.17 1.62
N ASP A 469 19.16 -13.39 0.58
CA ASP A 469 19.96 -12.17 0.71
C ASP A 469 19.28 -11.10 1.59
N ALA A 470 20.08 -10.15 2.07
CA ALA A 470 19.63 -9.12 3.00
C ALA A 470 18.60 -8.16 2.38
N GLN A 471 18.67 -7.92 1.06
CA GLN A 471 17.74 -7.02 0.37
C GLN A 471 16.35 -7.65 0.26
N ALA A 472 16.26 -8.92 -0.13
CA ALA A 472 15.02 -9.66 -0.19
C ALA A 472 14.39 -9.83 1.21
N TYR A 473 15.22 -10.06 2.23
CA TYR A 473 14.76 -10.10 3.62
C TYR A 473 14.17 -8.75 4.05
N ASP A 474 14.85 -7.65 3.73
CA ASP A 474 14.38 -6.30 4.02
C ASP A 474 13.06 -5.97 3.32
N HIS A 475 12.91 -6.31 2.03
CA HIS A 475 11.63 -6.15 1.33
C HIS A 475 10.51 -6.97 1.99
N LEU A 476 10.76 -8.23 2.37
CA LEU A 476 9.78 -9.06 3.06
C LEU A 476 9.41 -8.44 4.42
N LYS A 477 10.38 -7.98 5.19
CA LYS A 477 10.19 -7.27 6.46
C LYS A 477 9.27 -6.05 6.28
N LYS A 478 9.53 -5.20 5.28
CA LYS A 478 8.72 -4.03 4.95
C LYS A 478 7.28 -4.41 4.60
N CYS A 479 7.09 -5.45 3.79
CA CYS A 479 5.77 -5.99 3.46
C CYS A 479 4.94 -6.40 4.71
N MET A 480 5.62 -6.86 5.76
CA MET A 480 4.96 -7.25 7.01
C MET A 480 4.65 -6.06 7.91
N LEU A 481 5.57 -5.10 7.98
CA LEU A 481 5.39 -3.89 8.79
C LEU A 481 4.28 -2.99 8.24
N VAL A 482 4.05 -2.91 6.92
CA VAL A 482 2.88 -2.23 6.33
C VAL A 482 1.56 -2.81 6.84
N GLN A 483 1.46 -4.15 6.97
CA GLN A 483 0.24 -4.75 7.52
C GLN A 483 0.05 -4.45 9.00
N ARG A 484 1.14 -4.35 9.78
CA ARG A 484 1.08 -3.92 11.18
C ARG A 484 0.65 -2.46 11.29
N LEU A 485 1.08 -1.61 10.37
CA LEU A 485 0.74 -0.19 10.31
C LEU A 485 -0.77 0.03 10.12
N ASN A 486 -1.40 -0.70 9.19
CA ASN A 486 -2.85 -0.68 8.94
C ASN A 486 -3.70 -1.39 10.00
N ALA A 487 -3.07 -2.03 10.99
CA ALA A 487 -3.77 -2.82 11.99
C ALA A 487 -3.80 -2.10 13.34
N SER A 488 -4.89 -2.31 14.08
CA SER A 488 -4.89 -2.18 15.54
C SER A 488 -5.00 -3.57 16.14
N ALA A 489 -4.00 -3.96 16.92
CA ALA A 489 -3.76 -5.35 17.30
C ALA A 489 -3.64 -6.27 16.07
N LYS A 490 -4.72 -6.93 15.66
CA LYS A 490 -4.78 -7.85 14.52
C LYS A 490 -5.98 -7.58 13.60
N ASP A 491 -6.66 -6.47 13.85
CA ASP A 491 -7.86 -6.06 13.14
C ASP A 491 -7.52 -4.91 12.20
N MET A 492 -8.09 -4.95 11.00
CA MET A 492 -7.96 -3.94 9.96
C MET A 492 -9.33 -3.32 9.64
N PRO A 493 -9.35 -2.14 8.99
CA PRO A 493 -10.58 -1.54 8.48
C PRO A 493 -11.33 -2.47 7.52
N MET A 494 -12.66 -2.33 7.44
CA MET A 494 -13.50 -3.15 6.55
C MET A 494 -13.09 -3.01 5.07
N SER A 495 -12.63 -1.81 4.71
CA SER A 495 -12.14 -1.48 3.37
C SER A 495 -10.89 -2.26 2.92
N LEU A 496 -10.27 -3.02 3.83
CA LEU A 496 -9.13 -3.93 3.59
C LEU A 496 -9.49 -5.41 3.78
N ALA A 497 -10.73 -5.73 4.15
CA ALA A 497 -11.19 -7.11 4.28
C ALA A 497 -11.45 -7.80 2.92
N GLY A 498 -11.59 -7.00 1.85
CA GLY A 498 -12.07 -7.45 0.54
C GLY A 498 -13.40 -8.21 0.67
N ARG A 499 -13.57 -9.32 -0.06
CA ARG A 499 -14.73 -10.22 0.02
C ARG A 499 -14.75 -11.13 1.26
N GLY A 500 -13.76 -11.01 2.14
CA GLY A 500 -13.77 -11.71 3.42
C GLY A 500 -14.91 -11.21 4.31
N SER A 501 -15.20 -11.93 5.39
CA SER A 501 -16.09 -11.40 6.44
C SER A 501 -15.43 -10.13 7.00
N PRO A 502 -16.08 -8.95 6.85
CA PRO A 502 -15.55 -7.70 7.36
C PRO A 502 -15.55 -7.74 8.90
N LEU A 503 -14.68 -6.94 9.52
CA LEU A 503 -14.53 -6.85 10.98
C LEU A 503 -13.97 -8.15 11.65
N THR A 504 -13.17 -8.92 10.92
CA THR A 504 -12.51 -10.13 11.43
C THR A 504 -11.04 -9.92 11.80
N THR A 505 -10.58 -10.70 12.78
CA THR A 505 -9.19 -10.71 13.24
C THR A 505 -8.29 -11.54 12.34
N ILE A 506 -7.21 -10.94 11.85
CA ILE A 506 -6.30 -11.52 10.85
C ILE A 506 -5.06 -12.10 11.55
N ASN A 507 -5.20 -13.28 12.17
CA ASN A 507 -4.10 -13.93 12.91
C ASN A 507 -2.85 -14.24 12.05
N SER A 508 -2.97 -14.27 10.72
CA SER A 508 -1.83 -14.56 9.85
C SER A 508 -0.78 -13.44 9.84
N ILE A 509 -1.14 -12.20 10.20
CA ILE A 509 -0.19 -11.08 10.26
C ILE A 509 0.86 -11.35 11.36
N SER A 510 0.41 -11.52 12.61
CA SER A 510 1.31 -11.81 13.73
C SER A 510 2.01 -13.16 13.56
N SER A 511 1.32 -14.18 13.01
CA SER A 511 1.93 -15.50 12.76
C SER A 511 3.14 -15.42 11.83
N GLY A 512 3.07 -14.61 10.77
CA GLY A 512 4.20 -14.44 9.87
C GLY A 512 5.38 -13.78 10.58
N ILE A 513 5.15 -12.71 11.35
CA ILE A 513 6.20 -11.99 12.07
C ILE A 513 6.83 -12.96 13.09
N GLY A 514 5.98 -13.71 13.79
CA GLY A 514 6.34 -14.76 14.73
C GLY A 514 7.32 -15.78 14.16
N TYR A 515 7.19 -16.18 12.88
CA TYR A 515 8.16 -17.09 12.28
C TYR A 515 9.55 -16.46 12.11
N LEU A 516 9.62 -15.21 11.65
CA LEU A 516 10.91 -14.53 11.43
C LEU A 516 11.64 -14.25 12.76
N VAL A 517 10.92 -13.83 13.80
CA VAL A 517 11.51 -13.50 15.11
C VAL A 517 11.89 -14.75 15.92
N ASN A 518 11.29 -15.91 15.62
CA ASN A 518 11.70 -17.20 16.18
C ASN A 518 12.79 -17.89 15.36
N SER A 519 13.30 -17.25 14.30
CA SER A 519 14.44 -17.78 13.53
C SER A 519 15.76 -17.59 14.30
N PRO A 520 16.84 -18.30 13.92
CA PRO A 520 18.14 -18.15 14.58
C PRO A 520 18.71 -16.72 14.58
N VAL A 521 18.27 -15.91 13.61
CA VAL A 521 18.64 -14.49 13.48
C VAL A 521 17.39 -13.66 13.78
N VAL A 522 17.33 -13.10 14.99
CA VAL A 522 16.20 -12.29 15.42
C VAL A 522 16.37 -10.85 14.94
N ASP A 523 15.43 -10.38 14.12
CA ASP A 523 15.32 -8.94 13.80
C ASP A 523 14.64 -8.22 14.96
N GLY A 524 15.36 -7.27 15.57
CA GLY A 524 14.89 -6.57 16.75
C GLY A 524 13.63 -5.74 16.51
N GLN A 525 13.47 -5.14 15.32
CA GLN A 525 12.30 -4.33 14.99
C GLN A 525 11.05 -5.22 14.84
N LEU A 526 11.18 -6.34 14.13
CA LEU A 526 10.10 -7.33 14.03
C LEU A 526 9.74 -7.93 15.39
N ALA A 527 10.72 -8.15 16.29
CA ALA A 527 10.47 -8.65 17.64
C ALA A 527 9.66 -7.67 18.48
N ARG A 528 9.98 -6.36 18.41
CA ARG A 528 9.20 -5.31 19.09
C ARG A 528 7.76 -5.22 18.53
N ALA A 529 7.61 -5.25 17.21
CA ALA A 529 6.31 -5.25 16.54
C ALA A 529 5.47 -6.49 16.93
N TYR A 530 6.10 -7.66 16.99
CA TYR A 530 5.44 -8.90 17.45
C TYR A 530 4.98 -8.80 18.90
N ASN A 531 5.83 -8.27 19.80
CA ASN A 531 5.51 -8.11 21.22
C ASN A 531 4.34 -7.14 21.46
N LEU A 532 4.15 -6.16 20.57
CA LEU A 532 2.97 -5.29 20.59
C LEU A 532 1.69 -6.05 20.19
N MET A 533 1.76 -6.91 19.17
CA MET A 533 0.60 -7.64 18.64
C MET A 533 0.23 -8.89 19.44
N GLU A 534 1.20 -9.59 20.03
CA GLU A 534 1.05 -10.86 20.77
C GLU A 534 1.73 -10.78 22.16
N PRO A 535 1.27 -9.91 23.07
CA PRO A 535 1.91 -9.68 24.37
C PRO A 535 1.95 -10.94 25.26
N SER A 536 1.06 -11.92 25.03
CA SER A 536 1.07 -13.20 25.75
C SER A 536 2.16 -14.17 25.33
N ASP A 537 2.78 -13.94 24.16
CA ASP A 537 3.84 -14.79 23.59
C ASP A 537 5.10 -13.96 23.25
N ALA A 538 5.36 -12.91 24.04
CA ALA A 538 6.40 -11.93 23.75
C ALA A 538 7.81 -12.56 23.70
N VAL A 539 8.58 -12.17 22.68
CA VAL A 539 10.00 -12.50 22.50
C VAL A 539 10.82 -11.86 23.62
N PRO A 540 11.52 -12.64 24.46
CA PRO A 540 12.30 -12.12 25.57
C PRO A 540 13.45 -11.20 25.10
N GLY A 541 13.72 -10.15 25.88
CA GLY A 541 14.81 -9.21 25.61
C GLY A 541 14.44 -8.00 24.74
N TYR A 542 13.25 -8.00 24.14
CA TYR A 542 12.72 -6.88 23.36
C TYR A 542 11.45 -6.33 24.04
N GLN A 543 11.36 -5.01 24.20
CA GLN A 543 10.11 -4.40 24.68
C GLN A 543 9.09 -4.34 23.54
N PRO A 544 7.78 -4.32 23.83
CA PRO A 544 6.79 -3.96 22.83
C PRO A 544 7.18 -2.66 22.13
N GLU A 545 6.93 -2.60 20.83
CA GLU A 545 7.09 -1.37 20.08
C GLU A 545 6.19 -0.26 20.66
N GLU A 546 6.66 0.98 20.64
CA GLU A 546 5.76 2.11 20.86
C GLU A 546 4.83 2.24 19.65
N TYR A 547 3.62 2.75 19.86
CA TYR A 547 2.72 2.96 18.74
C TYR A 547 3.33 4.00 17.79
N PRO A 548 3.43 3.69 16.49
CA PRO A 548 3.97 4.64 15.53
C PRO A 548 2.99 5.82 15.42
N ASN A 549 3.52 7.04 15.46
CA ASN A 549 2.76 8.29 15.30
C ASN A 549 3.15 8.92 13.97
N GLY A 550 2.21 9.53 13.27
CA GLY A 550 2.43 10.17 11.97
C GLY A 550 1.41 9.77 10.90
N PHE A 551 1.72 10.11 9.66
CA PHE A 551 0.93 9.87 8.48
C PHE A 551 1.72 9.09 7.43
N TRP A 552 1.09 8.05 6.89
CA TRP A 552 1.64 7.21 5.85
C TRP A 552 0.74 7.18 4.62
N GLN A 553 1.34 7.26 3.43
CA GLN A 553 0.61 7.22 2.16
C GLN A 553 0.80 5.90 1.42
N LEU A 554 -0.31 5.26 1.00
CA LEU A 554 -0.32 4.01 0.25
C LEU A 554 -1.09 4.21 -1.05
N ASN A 555 -0.41 4.76 -2.07
CA ASN A 555 -1.05 5.19 -3.31
C ASN A 555 -1.30 4.06 -4.31
N TYR A 556 -0.65 2.89 -4.19
CA TYR A 556 -1.11 1.70 -4.92
C TYR A 556 -2.45 1.20 -4.36
N ALA A 557 -2.76 1.50 -3.10
CA ALA A 557 -4.03 1.17 -2.47
C ALA A 557 -4.79 2.43 -2.03
N PRO A 558 -5.12 3.39 -2.92
CA PRO A 558 -5.44 4.79 -2.64
C PRO A 558 -5.92 5.11 -1.22
N MET A 559 -4.96 5.28 -0.30
CA MET A 559 -5.23 5.35 1.13
C MET A 559 -4.19 6.20 1.86
N GLY A 560 -4.66 6.92 2.87
CA GLY A 560 -3.83 7.52 3.90
C GLY A 560 -4.03 6.79 5.23
N VAL A 561 -2.96 6.56 5.98
CA VAL A 561 -3.00 5.94 7.31
C VAL A 561 -2.46 6.95 8.30
N TYR A 562 -3.31 7.44 9.20
CA TYR A 562 -2.90 8.39 10.22
C TYR A 562 -2.91 7.72 11.58
N ARG A 563 -1.82 7.83 12.34
CA ARG A 563 -1.71 7.29 13.68
C ARG A 563 -1.23 8.37 14.63
N ASP A 564 -1.81 8.38 15.80
CA ASP A 564 -1.43 9.28 16.88
C ASP A 564 -1.84 8.57 18.19
N ASP A 565 -0.92 8.51 19.15
CA ASP A 565 -1.07 7.70 20.35
C ASP A 565 -1.35 6.21 20.00
N ASP A 566 -2.36 5.59 20.60
CA ASP A 566 -2.69 4.16 20.45
C ASP A 566 -3.79 3.86 19.42
N TRP A 567 -4.17 4.85 18.60
CA TRP A 567 -5.20 4.71 17.58
C TRP A 567 -4.66 4.87 16.15
N VAL A 568 -5.43 4.35 15.19
CA VAL A 568 -5.17 4.50 13.75
C VAL A 568 -6.44 4.90 13.03
N ALA A 569 -6.34 5.84 12.11
CA ALA A 569 -7.38 6.20 11.16
C ALA A 569 -6.94 5.80 9.75
N ASP A 570 -7.56 4.75 9.21
CA ASP A 570 -7.38 4.37 7.82
C ASP A 570 -8.41 5.11 6.95
N ILE A 571 -7.90 5.89 5.98
CA ILE A 571 -8.69 6.73 5.09
C ILE A 571 -8.61 6.15 3.69
N LYS A 572 -9.64 5.39 3.29
CA LYS A 572 -9.60 4.57 2.06
C LYS A 572 -10.54 5.09 0.99
N GLY A 573 -9.98 5.30 -0.20
CA GLY A 573 -10.71 5.50 -1.45
C GLY A 573 -10.40 4.42 -2.48
N PHE A 574 -10.68 4.73 -3.74
CA PHE A 574 -10.37 3.92 -4.90
C PHE A 574 -10.44 4.75 -6.18
N ASN A 575 -9.90 4.22 -7.26
CA ASN A 575 -9.88 4.86 -8.57
C ASN A 575 -10.37 3.87 -9.65
N ASN A 576 -10.14 4.19 -10.91
CA ASN A 576 -10.52 3.35 -12.05
C ASN A 576 -9.61 2.12 -12.25
N HIS A 577 -8.40 2.12 -11.66
CA HIS A 577 -7.45 1.02 -11.73
C HIS A 577 -7.67 0.03 -10.58
N PHE A 578 -7.69 0.53 -9.35
CA PHE A 578 -7.85 -0.27 -8.15
C PHE A 578 -9.28 -0.20 -7.65
N MET A 579 -9.89 -1.36 -7.39
CA MET A 579 -11.27 -1.44 -6.90
C MET A 579 -11.39 -0.93 -5.46
N GLY A 580 -12.60 -0.50 -5.06
CA GLY A 580 -12.92 -0.13 -3.68
C GLY A 580 -13.36 -1.31 -2.82
N GLN A 581 -14.03 -2.28 -3.42
CA GLN A 581 -14.54 -3.48 -2.75
C GLN A 581 -14.78 -4.60 -3.78
N GLU A 582 -14.47 -5.84 -3.43
CA GLU A 582 -14.83 -7.04 -4.20
C GLU A 582 -16.08 -7.69 -3.58
N ILE A 583 -17.12 -7.93 -4.39
CA ILE A 583 -18.39 -8.51 -3.93
C ILE A 583 -18.77 -9.69 -4.80
N TYR A 584 -19.11 -10.83 -4.19
CA TYR A 584 -19.60 -12.03 -4.88
C TYR A 584 -20.96 -12.45 -4.28
N ALA A 585 -21.71 -13.26 -5.02
CA ALA A 585 -22.85 -13.95 -4.44
C ALA A 585 -22.39 -14.81 -3.26
N GLY A 586 -23.00 -14.60 -2.08
CA GLY A 586 -22.63 -15.30 -0.85
C GLY A 586 -21.46 -14.71 -0.05
N THR A 587 -20.81 -13.63 -0.49
CA THR A 587 -19.73 -12.98 0.28
C THR A 587 -19.68 -11.47 0.05
N SER A 588 -19.73 -10.68 1.13
CA SER A 588 -19.68 -9.22 1.18
C SER A 588 -20.76 -8.52 0.35
N GLN A 589 -21.94 -9.16 0.21
CA GLN A 589 -23.05 -8.74 -0.66
C GLN A 589 -23.53 -7.31 -0.42
N TYR A 590 -23.35 -6.77 0.79
CA TYR A 590 -23.84 -5.46 1.20
C TYR A 590 -22.72 -4.44 1.40
N SER A 591 -21.45 -4.82 1.26
CA SER A 591 -20.30 -4.00 1.65
C SER A 591 -19.85 -2.98 0.59
N ARG A 592 -20.73 -2.62 -0.37
CA ARG A 592 -20.47 -1.71 -1.50
C ARG A 592 -19.66 -0.46 -1.11
N TYR A 593 -20.07 0.16 0.00
CA TYR A 593 -19.57 1.48 0.38
C TYR A 593 -18.28 1.47 1.21
N ALA A 594 -17.65 0.32 1.43
CA ALA A 594 -16.43 0.21 2.23
C ALA A 594 -15.29 1.11 1.72
N GLY A 595 -15.21 1.34 0.40
CA GLY A 595 -14.20 2.21 -0.21
C GLY A 595 -14.65 3.62 -0.55
N TYR A 596 -15.88 4.08 -0.21
CA TYR A 596 -16.46 5.34 -0.74
C TYR A 596 -15.90 6.60 -0.03
N GLY A 597 -14.59 6.62 0.21
CA GLY A 597 -13.87 7.58 1.03
C GLY A 597 -14.12 7.35 2.52
N ALA A 598 -14.07 6.10 2.95
CA ALA A 598 -14.31 5.74 4.33
C ALA A 598 -13.17 6.25 5.23
N VAL A 599 -13.53 6.71 6.43
CA VAL A 599 -12.59 7.14 7.47
C VAL A 599 -12.84 6.24 8.67
N GLU A 600 -12.01 5.21 8.79
CA GLU A 600 -12.19 4.14 9.77
C GLU A 600 -11.17 4.28 10.90
N ILE A 601 -11.64 4.74 12.07
CA ILE A 601 -10.80 4.85 13.27
C ILE A 601 -10.85 3.54 14.07
N LEU A 602 -9.67 3.04 14.44
CA LEU A 602 -9.49 1.86 15.27
C LEU A 602 -8.62 2.22 16.49
N TYR A 603 -9.14 1.95 17.68
CA TYR A 603 -8.43 2.10 18.96
C TYR A 603 -7.70 0.81 19.35
N ALA A 604 -6.79 0.90 20.33
CA ALA A 604 -6.18 -0.27 20.94
C ALA A 604 -7.22 -1.32 21.37
N GLY A 605 -7.03 -2.57 20.95
CA GLY A 605 -8.01 -3.65 21.15
C GLY A 605 -8.89 -3.95 19.93
N GLY A 606 -8.67 -3.29 18.80
CA GLY A 606 -9.22 -3.65 17.49
C GLY A 606 -10.69 -3.25 17.30
N ASN A 607 -11.40 -3.97 16.43
CA ASN A 607 -12.78 -3.67 16.01
C ASN A 607 -13.74 -3.59 17.21
N GLY A 608 -13.61 -4.52 18.17
CA GLY A 608 -14.48 -4.59 19.33
C GLY A 608 -14.36 -3.38 20.26
N ALA A 609 -13.13 -2.91 20.52
CA ALA A 609 -12.87 -1.70 21.30
C ALA A 609 -13.32 -0.43 20.58
N SER A 610 -13.31 -0.47 19.24
CA SER A 610 -13.68 0.64 18.35
C SER A 610 -15.17 0.69 18.03
N GLY A 611 -16.01 -0.09 18.72
CA GLY A 611 -17.46 -0.10 18.51
C GLY A 611 -17.89 -0.76 17.20
N LYS A 612 -17.02 -1.48 16.48
CA LYS A 612 -17.36 -2.14 15.22
C LYS A 612 -17.77 -3.59 15.46
N ARG A 613 -19.02 -3.92 15.10
CA ARG A 613 -19.63 -5.25 15.21
C ARG A 613 -20.50 -5.50 14.01
N GLU A 614 -20.43 -6.70 13.42
CA GLU A 614 -21.28 -7.07 12.28
C GLU A 614 -22.75 -7.18 12.71
N GLU A 615 -23.01 -7.57 13.96
CA GLU A 615 -24.35 -7.87 14.43
C GLU A 615 -25.26 -6.63 14.46
N GLY A 616 -26.02 -6.40 13.38
CA GLY A 616 -26.87 -5.21 13.21
C GLY A 616 -26.18 -4.03 12.53
N TRP A 617 -25.00 -4.23 11.95
CA TRP A 617 -24.26 -3.19 11.22
C TRP A 617 -25.07 -2.65 10.03
N ASN A 618 -25.24 -1.33 9.95
CA ASN A 618 -25.88 -0.69 8.80
C ASN A 618 -24.85 -0.46 7.70
N TRP A 619 -24.89 -1.29 6.66
CA TRP A 619 -23.98 -1.22 5.52
C TRP A 619 -24.08 0.07 4.69
N ASN A 620 -25.18 0.81 4.78
CA ASN A 620 -25.29 2.13 4.14
C ASN A 620 -24.48 3.21 4.87
N ALA A 621 -24.26 3.06 6.17
CA ALA A 621 -23.68 4.07 7.05
C ALA A 621 -22.21 3.77 7.38
N THR A 622 -21.38 3.63 6.33
CA THR A 622 -19.93 3.45 6.50
C THR A 622 -19.31 4.74 7.03
N PRO A 623 -18.59 4.74 8.18
CA PRO A 623 -17.97 5.95 8.75
C PRO A 623 -17.09 6.70 7.74
N GLY A 624 -17.23 8.03 7.67
CA GLY A 624 -16.57 8.91 6.69
C GLY A 624 -17.10 8.84 5.26
N GLY A 625 -17.75 7.72 4.89
CA GLY A 625 -18.28 7.50 3.56
C GLY A 625 -19.45 8.43 3.21
N THR A 626 -19.50 8.87 1.96
CA THR A 626 -20.68 9.53 1.37
C THR A 626 -21.41 8.52 0.50
N THR A 627 -22.66 8.23 0.83
CA THR A 627 -23.42 7.10 0.28
C THR A 627 -24.85 7.48 -0.05
N ILE A 628 -25.52 6.68 -0.87
CA ILE A 628 -26.97 6.72 -1.03
C ILE A 628 -27.53 5.63 -0.10
N HIS A 629 -28.42 6.00 0.82
CA HIS A 629 -29.02 5.07 1.77
C HIS A 629 -30.07 4.20 1.08
N LEU A 630 -29.62 3.06 0.56
CA LEU A 630 -30.44 2.16 -0.25
C LEU A 630 -31.16 1.11 0.60
N PRO A 631 -32.36 0.67 0.17
CA PRO A 631 -32.97 -0.56 0.66
C PRO A 631 -32.02 -1.76 0.44
N TRP A 632 -32.04 -2.73 1.36
CA TRP A 632 -31.19 -3.91 1.27
C TRP A 632 -31.31 -4.67 -0.06
N THR A 633 -32.51 -4.71 -0.66
CA THR A 633 -32.76 -5.34 -1.96
C THR A 633 -32.14 -4.62 -3.16
N GLN A 634 -31.65 -3.40 -2.96
CA GLN A 634 -30.93 -2.62 -3.98
C GLN A 634 -29.44 -2.53 -3.67
N LEU A 635 -29.08 -2.49 -2.38
CA LEU A 635 -27.69 -2.53 -1.96
C LEU A 635 -27.05 -3.90 -2.24
N ASN A 636 -27.82 -4.99 -2.17
CA ASN A 636 -27.29 -6.33 -2.39
C ASN A 636 -26.77 -6.53 -3.81
N ALA A 637 -25.56 -7.08 -3.93
CA ALA A 637 -25.06 -7.60 -5.19
C ALA A 637 -25.56 -9.05 -5.37
N ASN A 638 -26.34 -9.30 -6.42
CA ASN A 638 -26.85 -10.65 -6.75
C ASN A 638 -25.85 -11.48 -7.60
N GLY A 639 -24.57 -11.06 -7.64
CA GLY A 639 -23.52 -11.63 -8.49
C GLY A 639 -22.15 -11.02 -8.15
N ARG A 640 -21.18 -11.16 -9.05
CA ARG A 640 -19.88 -10.49 -8.90
C ARG A 640 -20.01 -9.01 -9.26
N GLU A 641 -19.74 -8.13 -8.30
CA GLU A 641 -19.64 -6.69 -8.49
C GLU A 641 -18.28 -6.22 -7.91
N ASP A 642 -17.36 -5.80 -8.78
CA ASP A 642 -16.07 -5.24 -8.38
C ASP A 642 -16.21 -3.71 -8.40
N GLU A 643 -16.32 -3.08 -7.24
CA GLU A 643 -16.61 -1.65 -7.12
C GLU A 643 -15.50 -0.80 -7.74
N LYS A 644 -15.84 -0.06 -8.79
CA LYS A 644 -14.93 0.83 -9.53
C LYS A 644 -15.57 2.19 -9.73
N THR A 645 -14.73 3.21 -9.91
CA THR A 645 -15.17 4.57 -10.25
C THR A 645 -14.67 4.95 -11.65
N ASP A 646 -15.33 5.90 -12.30
CA ASP A 646 -14.88 6.46 -13.57
C ASP A 646 -13.79 7.54 -13.37
N SER A 647 -13.52 7.95 -12.13
CA SER A 647 -12.48 8.91 -11.78
C SER A 647 -11.11 8.26 -11.57
N ILE A 648 -10.05 8.94 -11.99
CA ILE A 648 -8.65 8.50 -11.80
C ILE A 648 -8.00 9.06 -10.52
N PHE A 649 -8.49 10.21 -10.04
CA PHE A 649 -7.82 10.98 -9.00
C PHE A 649 -8.24 10.52 -7.61
N CYS A 650 -7.40 9.72 -6.96
CA CYS A 650 -7.55 9.33 -5.56
C CYS A 650 -6.20 8.91 -4.99
N GLY A 651 -5.83 9.44 -3.83
CA GLY A 651 -4.60 9.09 -3.13
C GLY A 651 -4.35 9.95 -1.90
N ALA A 652 -3.17 9.79 -1.33
CA ALA A 652 -2.73 10.48 -0.13
C ALA A 652 -1.33 11.11 -0.31
N LEU A 653 -1.07 12.13 0.50
CA LEU A 653 0.16 12.89 0.60
C LEU A 653 0.59 12.92 2.06
N ARG A 654 1.84 12.54 2.32
CA ARG A 654 2.53 12.77 3.60
C ARG A 654 3.26 14.13 3.58
N PHE A 655 3.47 14.74 4.74
CA PHE A 655 4.24 15.97 4.93
C PHE A 655 5.00 15.97 6.27
N GLY A 656 6.23 16.50 6.30
CA GLY A 656 7.10 16.54 7.50
C GLY A 656 8.39 15.70 7.38
N ALA A 657 9.17 15.65 8.47
CA ALA A 657 10.58 15.24 8.50
C ALA A 657 10.89 13.84 7.94
N LYS A 658 12.01 13.76 7.20
CA LYS A 658 12.55 12.57 6.53
C LYS A 658 13.99 12.35 7.00
N ALA A 659 14.24 11.32 7.80
CA ALA A 659 15.61 10.86 8.14
C ALA A 659 15.96 9.52 7.48
N GLU A 660 15.04 8.55 7.48
CA GLU A 660 15.15 7.25 6.77
C GLU A 660 13.79 6.83 6.20
N TYR A 661 13.79 5.91 5.23
CA TYR A 661 12.58 5.52 4.49
C TYR A 661 11.67 4.52 5.26
N TYR A 662 10.41 4.93 5.40
CA TYR A 662 9.12 4.25 5.61
C TYR A 662 8.95 3.20 6.73
N LEU A 663 9.90 2.33 7.05
CA LEU A 663 9.73 1.24 8.04
C LEU A 663 11.04 0.88 8.74
N GLU A 664 12.04 1.76 8.75
CA GLU A 664 13.38 1.49 9.27
C GLU A 664 13.63 2.30 10.55
N GLY A 665 14.05 1.63 11.63
CA GLY A 665 14.38 2.28 12.90
C GLY A 665 13.21 2.41 13.90
N GLU A 666 13.52 2.94 15.08
CA GLU A 666 12.55 3.14 16.17
C GLU A 666 11.74 4.43 16.01
N ASP A 667 12.20 5.35 15.15
CA ASP A 667 11.62 6.68 14.86
C ASP A 667 11.06 6.77 13.41
N ALA A 668 10.64 5.64 12.83
CA ALA A 668 10.25 5.50 11.42
C ALA A 668 8.96 6.28 11.09
N LEU A 669 9.11 7.55 10.82
CA LEU A 669 8.06 8.50 10.45
C LEU A 669 8.14 8.77 8.95
N GLU A 670 7.04 8.60 8.22
CA GLU A 670 6.99 9.04 6.82
C GLU A 670 6.68 10.54 6.73
N GLY A 671 5.64 10.99 7.44
CA GLY A 671 5.34 12.40 7.66
C GLY A 671 4.62 12.59 8.98
N GLU A 672 4.72 13.77 9.57
CA GLU A 672 4.03 14.12 10.82
C GLU A 672 2.53 14.30 10.60
N ILE A 673 2.17 14.83 9.44
CA ILE A 673 0.82 15.18 9.03
C ILE A 673 0.60 14.78 7.57
N GLY A 674 -0.65 14.82 7.13
CA GLY A 674 -0.96 14.43 5.75
C GLY A 674 -2.33 14.78 5.26
N LEU A 675 -2.55 14.44 4.00
CA LEU A 675 -3.73 14.79 3.23
C LEU A 675 -4.17 13.60 2.37
N PHE A 676 -5.42 13.19 2.50
CA PHE A 676 -6.07 12.28 1.55
C PHE A 676 -7.09 13.04 0.70
N ALA A 677 -7.20 12.71 -0.59
CA ALA A 677 -8.28 13.21 -1.43
C ALA A 677 -8.78 12.19 -2.47
N MET A 678 -10.05 12.34 -2.83
CA MET A 678 -10.71 11.51 -3.83
C MET A 678 -11.70 12.33 -4.65
N ASP A 679 -11.60 12.20 -5.97
CA ASP A 679 -12.66 12.52 -6.91
C ASP A 679 -13.43 11.25 -7.22
N PHE A 680 -14.74 11.22 -6.98
CA PHE A 680 -15.56 10.04 -7.18
C PHE A 680 -16.69 10.30 -8.17
N GLN A 681 -16.81 9.38 -9.12
CA GLN A 681 -17.95 9.25 -10.00
C GLN A 681 -18.37 7.77 -10.02
N GLN A 682 -19.56 7.46 -9.52
CA GLN A 682 -20.02 6.08 -9.46
C GLN A 682 -20.13 5.51 -10.87
N LYS A 683 -19.55 4.33 -11.08
CA LYS A 683 -19.60 3.63 -12.36
C LYS A 683 -20.92 2.87 -12.51
N ASN A 684 -21.44 2.80 -13.73
CA ASN A 684 -22.64 2.03 -14.03
C ASN A 684 -22.34 0.52 -14.14
N LEU A 685 -22.14 -0.14 -12.99
CA LEU A 685 -21.82 -1.58 -12.92
C LEU A 685 -23.09 -2.46 -12.97
N SER A 686 -24.19 -1.99 -12.37
CA SER A 686 -25.47 -2.70 -12.34
C SER A 686 -26.64 -1.72 -12.27
N ALA A 687 -27.88 -2.21 -12.40
CA ALA A 687 -29.09 -1.37 -12.37
C ALA A 687 -29.29 -0.61 -11.05
N ASN A 688 -28.60 -1.00 -9.98
CA ASN A 688 -28.66 -0.36 -8.66
C ASN A 688 -27.49 0.62 -8.43
N HIS A 689 -26.71 0.93 -9.46
CA HIS A 689 -25.69 1.97 -9.46
C HIS A 689 -26.25 3.24 -10.11
N ASN A 690 -25.94 4.39 -9.52
CA ASN A 690 -26.36 5.69 -10.05
C ASN A 690 -25.16 6.42 -10.68
N PRO A 691 -24.99 6.42 -12.01
CA PRO A 691 -23.89 7.11 -12.68
C PRO A 691 -23.98 8.64 -12.63
N THR A 692 -25.00 9.23 -11.99
CA THR A 692 -25.00 10.66 -11.67
C THR A 692 -24.42 10.95 -10.28
N PHE A 693 -24.22 9.90 -9.46
CA PHE A 693 -23.67 10.02 -8.12
C PHE A 693 -22.19 10.34 -8.13
N ARG A 694 -21.86 11.56 -7.70
CA ARG A 694 -20.50 12.07 -7.62
C ARG A 694 -20.31 12.93 -6.38
N PHE A 695 -19.05 13.04 -5.98
CA PHE A 695 -18.60 13.94 -4.93
C PHE A 695 -17.08 14.11 -5.03
N LYS A 696 -16.58 15.17 -4.42
CA LYS A 696 -15.17 15.34 -4.10
C LYS A 696 -15.01 15.37 -2.60
N LYS A 697 -13.98 14.71 -2.09
CA LYS A 697 -13.76 14.60 -0.65
C LYS A 697 -12.28 14.65 -0.34
N SER A 698 -11.95 15.25 0.81
CA SER A 698 -10.59 15.30 1.31
C SER A 698 -10.58 15.23 2.84
N VAL A 699 -9.51 14.67 3.38
CA VAL A 699 -9.26 14.55 4.82
C VAL A 699 -7.87 15.07 5.10
N PHE A 700 -7.77 16.10 5.93
CA PHE A 700 -6.49 16.68 6.37
C PHE A 700 -6.22 16.22 7.80
N CYS A 701 -5.11 15.52 8.00
CA CYS A 701 -4.69 14.94 9.27
C CYS A 701 -3.60 15.81 9.88
N ILE A 702 -3.95 16.61 10.90
CA ILE A 702 -3.07 17.62 11.51
C ILE A 702 -3.29 17.61 13.03
N ASP A 703 -2.22 17.52 13.81
CA ASP A 703 -2.22 17.59 15.29
C ASP A 703 -3.27 16.68 15.97
N GLY A 704 -3.31 15.41 15.57
CA GLY A 704 -4.24 14.40 16.13
C GLY A 704 -5.70 14.60 15.71
N LYS A 705 -5.98 15.41 14.69
CA LYS A 705 -7.34 15.74 14.24
C LYS A 705 -7.49 15.51 12.74
N LEU A 706 -8.71 15.15 12.33
CA LEU A 706 -9.06 14.87 10.94
C LEU A 706 -10.08 15.91 10.47
N ILE A 707 -9.65 16.87 9.66
CA ILE A 707 -10.51 17.87 9.04
C ILE A 707 -11.07 17.28 7.74
N CYS A 708 -12.37 17.01 7.70
CA CYS A 708 -13.04 16.33 6.59
C CYS A 708 -13.88 17.32 5.80
N LEU A 709 -13.55 17.49 4.51
CA LEU A 709 -14.27 18.35 3.58
C LEU A 709 -14.90 17.53 2.45
N GLY A 710 -16.11 17.90 2.06
CA GLY A 710 -16.80 17.36 0.88
C GLY A 710 -17.46 18.45 0.06
N SER A 711 -17.40 18.34 -1.27
CA SER A 711 -18.06 19.25 -2.19
C SER A 711 -18.57 18.54 -3.44
N GLY A 712 -19.44 19.22 -4.19
CA GLY A 712 -19.98 18.70 -5.45
C GLY A 712 -20.80 17.41 -5.26
N ILE A 713 -21.35 17.18 -4.07
CA ILE A 713 -22.16 16.00 -3.77
C ILE A 713 -23.47 16.14 -4.54
N GLN A 714 -23.73 15.19 -5.42
CA GLN A 714 -24.98 15.17 -6.17
C GLN A 714 -25.32 13.82 -6.76
N ASN A 715 -26.61 13.62 -7.02
CA ASN A 715 -27.19 12.55 -7.82
C ASN A 715 -28.64 12.90 -8.20
N ASP A 716 -29.29 12.05 -8.98
CA ASP A 716 -30.71 12.16 -9.38
C ASP A 716 -31.62 11.14 -8.70
N ASP A 717 -31.18 10.50 -7.61
CA ASP A 717 -32.02 9.57 -6.86
C ASP A 717 -33.04 10.36 -6.03
N ALA A 718 -34.29 10.33 -6.48
CA ALA A 718 -35.39 11.02 -5.82
C ALA A 718 -36.04 10.20 -4.68
N ALA A 719 -35.67 8.91 -4.54
CA ALA A 719 -36.28 7.97 -3.61
C ALA A 719 -35.46 7.78 -2.34
N ASN A 720 -34.13 7.83 -2.44
CA ASN A 720 -33.21 7.49 -1.36
C ASN A 720 -32.34 8.70 -0.96
N ALA A 721 -32.18 8.91 0.35
CA ALA A 721 -31.38 10.03 0.85
C ALA A 721 -29.89 9.80 0.65
N THR A 722 -29.16 10.87 0.35
CA THR A 722 -27.69 10.87 0.34
C THR A 722 -27.18 11.28 1.71
N ILE A 723 -26.24 10.52 2.27
CA ILE A 723 -25.73 10.76 3.62
C ILE A 723 -24.21 10.78 3.62
N THR A 724 -23.63 11.54 4.56
CA THR A 724 -22.22 11.40 4.96
C THR A 724 -22.16 10.99 6.42
N THR A 725 -21.61 9.81 6.71
CA THR A 725 -21.66 9.24 8.07
C THR A 725 -20.53 9.79 8.92
N LEU A 726 -20.85 10.33 10.10
CA LEU A 726 -19.84 10.75 11.09
C LEU A 726 -19.33 9.52 11.84
N PHE A 727 -20.24 8.73 12.44
CA PHE A 727 -19.91 7.47 13.10
C PHE A 727 -21.07 6.49 13.10
N GLN A 728 -20.71 5.21 13.27
CA GLN A 728 -21.62 4.11 13.56
C GLN A 728 -20.93 3.18 14.56
N ASN A 729 -21.43 3.16 15.80
CA ASN A 729 -20.78 2.44 16.89
C ASN A 729 -21.78 1.58 17.65
N HIS A 730 -21.39 0.34 17.91
CA HIS A 730 -22.11 -0.60 18.75
C HIS A 730 -22.14 -0.10 20.21
N LEU A 731 -23.30 -0.23 20.83
CA LEU A 731 -23.54 0.10 22.24
C LEU A 731 -23.51 -1.20 23.06
N GLN A 732 -22.55 -1.31 23.97
CA GLN A 732 -22.45 -2.46 24.88
C GLN A 732 -23.66 -2.49 25.82
N ASN A 733 -24.10 -1.31 26.28
CA ASN A 733 -25.34 -1.13 27.01
C ASN A 733 -26.19 -0.06 26.33
N THR A 734 -27.51 -0.23 26.33
CA THR A 734 -28.43 0.77 25.76
C THR A 734 -28.35 2.13 26.45
N ALA A 735 -27.82 2.18 27.68
CA ALA A 735 -27.57 3.39 28.45
C ALA A 735 -26.24 4.09 28.14
N ASP A 736 -25.35 3.48 27.34
CA ASP A 736 -24.09 4.10 26.93
C ASP A 736 -24.38 5.47 26.28
N ALA A 737 -23.68 6.52 26.74
CA ALA A 737 -23.99 7.89 26.36
C ALA A 737 -23.36 8.27 25.02
N VAL A 738 -24.06 9.10 24.26
CA VAL A 738 -23.47 10.00 23.25
C VAL A 738 -23.64 11.40 23.79
N VAL A 739 -22.60 12.23 23.77
CA VAL A 739 -22.70 13.62 24.24
C VAL A 739 -22.99 14.52 23.05
N VAL A 740 -23.97 15.41 23.17
CA VAL A 740 -24.32 16.42 22.16
C VAL A 740 -24.28 17.79 22.82
N ASP A 741 -23.37 18.67 22.40
CA ASP A 741 -23.20 20.02 22.96
C ASP A 741 -23.15 20.04 24.50
N GLY A 742 -22.47 19.06 25.10
CA GLY A 742 -22.32 18.89 26.56
C GLY A 742 -23.49 18.17 27.25
N VAL A 743 -24.56 17.81 26.54
CA VAL A 743 -25.68 17.03 27.06
C VAL A 743 -25.46 15.54 26.83
N SER A 744 -25.48 14.73 27.88
CA SER A 744 -25.34 13.27 27.76
C SER A 744 -26.66 12.61 27.37
N GLU A 745 -26.74 12.14 26.13
CA GLU A 745 -27.91 11.46 25.58
C GLU A 745 -27.85 9.95 25.86
N THR A 746 -28.51 9.51 26.92
CA THR A 746 -28.58 8.09 27.34
C THR A 746 -29.87 7.39 26.92
N GLY A 747 -30.80 8.09 26.26
CA GLY A 747 -32.08 7.53 25.81
C GLY A 747 -31.92 6.40 24.79
N PHE A 748 -32.82 5.41 24.84
CA PHE A 748 -32.90 4.29 23.89
C PHE A 748 -34.34 3.75 23.79
N PRO A 749 -35.01 3.84 22.62
CA PRO A 749 -34.50 4.41 21.39
C PRO A 749 -34.39 5.95 21.46
N LEU A 750 -33.49 6.50 20.65
CA LEU A 750 -33.34 7.93 20.40
C LEU A 750 -33.38 8.16 18.88
N ASP A 751 -34.09 9.19 18.45
CA ASP A 751 -34.13 9.67 17.06
C ASP A 751 -34.22 11.20 17.11
N GLN A 752 -33.11 11.87 16.78
CA GLN A 752 -32.96 13.31 16.92
C GLN A 752 -32.40 13.91 15.62
N THR A 753 -32.92 15.07 15.25
CA THR A 753 -32.39 15.90 14.17
C THR A 753 -31.83 17.19 14.76
N LEU A 754 -30.56 17.46 14.54
CA LEU A 754 -29.86 18.65 15.01
C LEU A 754 -29.75 19.66 13.87
N GLY A 755 -30.33 20.85 14.07
CA GLY A 755 -30.19 21.96 13.14
C GLY A 755 -28.83 22.64 13.24
N MET A 756 -28.29 23.05 12.08
CA MET A 756 -26.97 23.67 11.93
C MET A 756 -27.00 25.20 11.84
N THR A 757 -27.94 25.83 12.56
CA THR A 757 -27.98 27.29 12.71
C THR A 757 -26.81 27.84 13.54
N GLY A 758 -26.11 26.96 14.27
CA GLY A 758 -24.87 27.24 14.98
C GLY A 758 -23.95 26.01 14.94
N ASN A 759 -22.72 26.18 15.42
CA ASN A 759 -21.76 25.09 15.53
C ASN A 759 -22.31 24.01 16.47
N ARG A 760 -22.00 22.75 16.15
CA ARG A 760 -22.36 21.57 16.95
C ARG A 760 -21.12 20.76 17.25
N TRP A 761 -21.11 20.08 18.39
CA TRP A 761 -20.16 19.00 18.60
C TRP A 761 -20.83 17.80 19.26
N LEU A 762 -20.31 16.62 18.91
CA LEU A 762 -20.72 15.33 19.44
C LEU A 762 -19.51 14.61 20.03
N LEU A 763 -19.72 13.76 21.02
CA LEU A 763 -18.76 12.76 21.47
C LEU A 763 -19.45 11.40 21.43
N ASP A 764 -18.91 10.49 20.64
CA ASP A 764 -19.46 9.14 20.52
C ASP A 764 -19.19 8.29 21.78
N ASN A 765 -19.73 7.08 21.81
CA ASN A 765 -19.62 6.18 22.96
C ASN A 765 -18.26 5.45 23.07
N VAL A 766 -17.33 5.65 22.13
CA VAL A 766 -16.00 5.03 22.14
C VAL A 766 -14.87 6.05 22.34
N GLY A 767 -15.20 7.35 22.39
CA GLY A 767 -14.26 8.43 22.70
C GLY A 767 -13.83 9.26 21.50
N THR A 768 -14.51 9.19 20.35
CA THR A 768 -14.24 10.07 19.21
C THR A 768 -15.18 11.28 19.24
N GLY A 769 -14.59 12.47 19.26
CA GLY A 769 -15.31 13.73 19.14
C GLY A 769 -15.53 14.15 17.69
N TYR A 770 -16.64 14.81 17.40
CA TYR A 770 -16.96 15.36 16.09
C TYR A 770 -17.40 16.81 16.23
N TYR A 771 -16.69 17.75 15.64
CA TYR A 771 -17.07 19.16 15.55
C TYR A 771 -17.61 19.46 14.16
N VAL A 772 -18.78 20.11 14.09
CA VAL A 772 -19.44 20.46 12.82
C VAL A 772 -19.78 21.96 12.86
N PRO A 773 -19.16 22.79 12.01
CA PRO A 773 -19.44 24.23 11.96
C PRO A 773 -20.84 24.53 11.41
N ALA A 774 -21.35 25.70 11.75
CA ALA A 774 -22.64 26.20 11.27
C ALA A 774 -22.70 26.26 9.74
N GLY A 775 -23.89 26.05 9.17
CA GLY A 775 -24.10 26.10 7.71
C GLY A 775 -23.92 24.78 6.96
N ASN A 776 -23.59 23.70 7.67
CA ASN A 776 -23.71 22.33 7.17
C ASN A 776 -25.18 21.88 7.06
N ASP A 777 -25.39 20.74 6.39
CA ASP A 777 -26.67 20.04 6.42
C ASP A 777 -26.98 19.46 7.81
N SER A 778 -28.25 19.16 8.09
CA SER A 778 -28.67 18.72 9.43
C SER A 778 -28.02 17.39 9.83
N ILE A 779 -27.67 17.26 11.11
CA ILE A 779 -27.15 16.01 11.67
C ILE A 779 -28.33 15.18 12.16
N LYS A 780 -28.40 13.93 11.70
CA LYS A 780 -29.28 12.91 12.27
C LYS A 780 -28.50 12.09 13.28
N LEU A 781 -29.06 11.90 14.47
CA LEU A 781 -28.51 11.04 15.52
C LEU A 781 -29.58 10.03 15.94
N THR A 782 -29.26 8.75 15.82
CA THR A 782 -30.12 7.67 16.26
C THR A 782 -29.40 6.78 17.26
N LYS A 783 -30.11 6.30 18.29
CA LYS A 783 -29.69 5.18 19.14
C LYS A 783 -30.80 4.15 19.13
N MET A 784 -30.59 3.01 18.49
CA MET A 784 -31.66 2.02 18.33
C MET A 784 -31.12 0.60 18.16
N ASN A 785 -32.02 -0.37 18.33
CA ASN A 785 -31.75 -1.73 17.92
C ASN A 785 -31.90 -1.79 16.39
N GLN A 786 -30.80 -2.04 15.69
CA GLN A 786 -30.74 -2.16 14.24
C GLN A 786 -30.81 -3.63 13.87
N THR A 787 -31.54 -3.94 12.80
CA THR A 787 -31.56 -5.27 12.19
C THR A 787 -31.09 -5.14 10.75
N SER A 788 -30.00 -5.84 10.44
CA SER A 788 -29.34 -5.79 9.14
C SER A 788 -29.08 -7.19 8.60
N PRO A 789 -29.03 -7.37 7.28
CA PRO A 789 -28.52 -8.60 6.67
C PRO A 789 -27.08 -8.88 7.11
N GLN A 790 -26.74 -10.16 7.25
CA GLN A 790 -25.35 -10.60 7.34
C GLN A 790 -24.62 -10.29 6.02
N GLN A 791 -23.31 -10.08 6.09
CA GLN A 791 -22.49 -9.75 4.92
C GLN A 791 -22.65 -10.75 3.76
N ASP A 792 -22.87 -12.03 4.05
CA ASP A 792 -23.01 -13.11 3.06
C ASP A 792 -24.46 -13.30 2.57
N GLY A 793 -25.43 -12.60 3.15
CA GLY A 793 -26.85 -12.74 2.84
C GLY A 793 -27.50 -14.03 3.37
N THR A 794 -26.83 -14.80 4.24
CA THR A 794 -27.38 -16.06 4.80
C THR A 794 -28.44 -15.85 5.88
N GLY A 795 -28.58 -14.63 6.39
CA GLY A 795 -29.55 -14.29 7.42
C GLY A 795 -29.55 -12.81 7.78
N THR A 796 -30.05 -12.53 8.98
CA THR A 796 -30.03 -11.18 9.58
C THR A 796 -29.40 -11.24 10.96
N TYR A 797 -28.79 -10.15 11.36
CA TYR A 797 -28.37 -9.89 12.74
C TYR A 797 -29.07 -8.67 13.30
N SER A 798 -29.12 -8.62 14.63
CA SER A 798 -29.59 -7.44 15.35
C SER A 798 -28.59 -7.04 16.43
N GLY A 799 -28.43 -5.73 16.62
CA GLY A 799 -27.55 -5.16 17.64
C GLY A 799 -27.94 -3.72 17.97
N ASN A 800 -27.41 -3.20 19.06
CA ASN A 800 -27.72 -1.83 19.50
C ASN A 800 -26.63 -0.89 19.00
N PHE A 801 -27.01 0.17 18.28
CA PHE A 801 -26.05 1.11 17.71
C PHE A 801 -26.44 2.55 18.01
N ALA A 802 -25.43 3.39 18.14
CA ALA A 802 -25.52 4.82 17.93
C ALA A 802 -24.94 5.15 16.55
N VAL A 803 -25.70 5.90 15.75
CA VAL A 803 -25.30 6.31 14.39
C VAL A 803 -25.59 7.79 14.22
N ALA A 804 -24.60 8.53 13.71
CA ALA A 804 -24.74 9.93 13.37
C ALA A 804 -24.28 10.21 11.94
N TRP A 805 -25.04 11.00 11.20
CA TRP A 805 -24.72 11.37 9.81
C TRP A 805 -25.26 12.75 9.44
N LEU A 806 -24.63 13.37 8.44
CA LEU A 806 -25.13 14.54 7.74
C LEU A 806 -26.13 14.09 6.67
N ASP A 807 -27.31 14.69 6.67
CA ASP A 807 -28.42 14.35 5.77
C ASP A 807 -28.49 15.35 4.60
N HIS A 808 -28.00 14.94 3.43
CA HIS A 808 -27.99 15.76 2.21
C HIS A 808 -29.30 15.68 1.41
N GLU A 809 -30.35 15.09 2.00
CA GLU A 809 -31.65 14.87 1.38
C GLU A 809 -31.60 13.96 0.13
N THR A 810 -32.70 13.89 -0.63
CA THR A 810 -32.77 13.16 -1.90
C THR A 810 -32.37 14.08 -3.07
N SER A 811 -31.73 13.51 -4.10
CA SER A 811 -31.27 14.24 -5.29
C SER A 811 -30.47 15.52 -4.99
N PRO A 812 -29.43 15.49 -4.13
CA PRO A 812 -28.65 16.68 -3.83
C PRO A 812 -28.04 17.29 -5.10
N LEU A 813 -27.85 18.61 -5.09
CA LEU A 813 -27.23 19.34 -6.20
C LEU A 813 -26.12 20.24 -5.65
N ASN A 814 -24.87 19.80 -5.82
CA ASN A 814 -23.68 20.47 -5.31
C ASN A 814 -23.71 20.73 -3.79
N SER A 815 -24.26 19.78 -3.04
CA SER A 815 -24.16 19.80 -1.57
C SER A 815 -22.70 19.68 -1.13
N LYS A 816 -22.42 20.16 0.08
CA LYS A 816 -21.08 20.18 0.68
C LYS A 816 -21.16 19.88 2.16
N TYR A 817 -20.04 19.42 2.73
CA TYR A 817 -19.89 19.30 4.17
C TYR A 817 -18.50 19.72 4.65
N GLU A 818 -18.44 19.98 5.94
CA GLU A 818 -17.24 20.24 6.73
C GLU A 818 -17.46 19.68 8.14
N TYR A 819 -16.53 18.87 8.63
CA TYR A 819 -16.47 18.48 10.03
C TYR A 819 -15.03 18.16 10.45
N VAL A 820 -14.76 18.15 11.75
CA VAL A 820 -13.49 17.71 12.32
C VAL A 820 -13.74 16.52 13.24
N ALA A 821 -13.08 15.39 13.00
CA ALA A 821 -13.02 14.28 13.94
C ALA A 821 -11.80 14.44 14.86
N VAL A 822 -12.01 14.22 16.16
CA VAL A 822 -11.02 14.34 17.23
C VAL A 822 -11.02 13.01 18.00
N PRO A 823 -10.24 12.02 17.58
CA PRO A 823 -10.12 10.75 18.29
C PRO A 823 -9.60 10.92 19.71
N LYS A 824 -9.89 9.93 20.57
CA LYS A 824 -9.43 9.88 21.98
C LYS A 824 -9.71 11.18 22.77
N SER A 825 -10.90 11.73 22.59
CA SER A 825 -11.34 12.99 23.19
C SER A 825 -12.30 12.78 24.36
N SER A 826 -12.47 13.83 25.15
CA SER A 826 -13.44 13.93 26.24
C SER A 826 -14.44 15.07 26.01
N ALA A 827 -15.53 15.06 26.77
CA ALA A 827 -16.53 16.13 26.69
C ALA A 827 -15.94 17.51 27.04
N ALA A 828 -14.91 17.55 27.90
CA ALA A 828 -14.23 18.79 28.26
C ALA A 828 -13.34 19.30 27.11
N GLU A 829 -12.58 18.41 26.48
CA GLU A 829 -11.73 18.73 25.33
C GLU A 829 -12.57 19.16 24.13
N MET A 830 -13.68 18.48 23.85
CA MET A 830 -14.58 18.89 22.77
C MET A 830 -15.24 20.24 23.02
N ALA A 831 -15.67 20.53 24.26
CA ALA A 831 -16.20 21.83 24.61
C ALA A 831 -15.14 22.95 24.45
N SER A 832 -13.88 22.66 24.82
CA SER A 832 -12.75 23.59 24.62
C SER A 832 -12.47 23.80 23.14
N PHE A 833 -12.33 22.73 22.37
CA PHE A 833 -12.05 22.77 20.94
C PHE A 833 -13.16 23.48 20.17
N ALA A 834 -14.44 23.23 20.48
CA ALA A 834 -15.55 23.92 19.83
C ALA A 834 -15.51 25.45 20.01
N GLY A 835 -14.91 25.94 21.10
CA GLY A 835 -14.66 27.36 21.35
C GLY A 835 -13.43 27.92 20.63
N SER A 836 -12.43 27.09 20.32
CA SER A 836 -11.16 27.49 19.69
C SER A 836 -10.98 26.99 18.25
N ALA A 837 -11.96 26.30 17.67
CA ALA A 837 -11.84 25.64 16.37
C ALA A 837 -11.43 26.60 15.23
N GLY A 838 -11.99 27.82 15.23
CA GLY A 838 -11.64 28.85 14.24
C GLY A 838 -10.23 29.44 14.39
N ALA A 839 -9.56 29.19 15.53
CA ALA A 839 -8.14 29.50 15.71
C ALA A 839 -7.24 28.31 15.33
N PHE A 840 -7.78 27.09 15.35
CA PHE A 840 -7.06 25.89 14.92
C PHE A 840 -6.93 25.83 13.40
N TYR A 841 -8.05 25.94 12.67
CA TYR A 841 -8.04 25.85 11.21
C TYR A 841 -9.04 26.82 10.56
N SER A 842 -8.80 27.11 9.29
CA SER A 842 -9.71 27.84 8.41
C SER A 842 -9.79 27.19 7.03
N VAL A 843 -11.01 27.13 6.49
CA VAL A 843 -11.24 26.64 5.13
C VAL A 843 -11.16 27.81 4.16
N VAL A 844 -10.10 27.82 3.34
CA VAL A 844 -9.88 28.83 2.30
C VAL A 844 -10.76 28.54 1.08
N LYS A 845 -10.91 27.26 0.73
CA LYS A 845 -11.69 26.81 -0.44
C LYS A 845 -12.28 25.42 -0.21
N ASN A 846 -13.53 25.22 -0.65
CA ASN A 846 -14.22 23.93 -0.60
C ASN A 846 -15.22 23.84 -1.77
N ASP A 847 -14.68 23.61 -2.98
CA ASP A 847 -15.46 23.50 -4.22
C ASP A 847 -14.86 22.50 -5.22
N ALA A 848 -15.45 22.42 -6.42
CA ALA A 848 -15.06 21.47 -7.46
C ALA A 848 -13.62 21.65 -7.99
N ALA A 849 -12.99 22.82 -7.79
CA ALA A 849 -11.65 23.09 -8.27
C ALA A 849 -10.57 22.64 -7.26
N GLY A 850 -10.88 22.69 -5.97
CA GLY A 850 -9.99 22.21 -4.92
C GLY A 850 -10.52 22.46 -3.51
N HIS A 851 -9.99 21.70 -2.55
CA HIS A 851 -10.19 21.91 -1.13
C HIS A 851 -8.88 22.44 -0.52
N ILE A 852 -8.94 23.57 0.18
CA ILE A 852 -7.77 24.25 0.73
C ILE A 852 -8.03 24.60 2.19
N VAL A 853 -7.14 24.17 3.07
CA VAL A 853 -7.20 24.40 4.52
C VAL A 853 -5.90 25.05 4.97
N LYS A 854 -6.02 26.03 5.87
CA LYS A 854 -4.89 26.60 6.62
C LYS A 854 -5.04 26.27 8.10
N SER A 855 -4.00 25.70 8.72
CA SER A 855 -3.95 25.32 10.14
C SER A 855 -2.61 25.73 10.71
N GLY A 856 -2.59 26.77 11.55
CA GLY A 856 -1.33 27.38 12.01
C GLY A 856 -0.46 27.88 10.83
N SER A 857 0.78 27.39 10.77
CA SER A 857 1.77 27.61 9.71
C SER A 857 1.57 26.72 8.47
N VAL A 858 0.74 25.68 8.57
CA VAL A 858 0.53 24.70 7.49
C VAL A 858 -0.59 25.16 6.55
N GLU A 859 -0.34 25.08 5.25
CA GLU A 859 -1.35 25.21 4.20
C GLU A 859 -1.40 23.94 3.34
N ALA A 860 -2.59 23.37 3.19
CA ALA A 860 -2.80 22.09 2.53
C ALA A 860 -3.84 22.19 1.40
N TYR A 861 -3.54 21.56 0.27
CA TYR A 861 -4.26 21.71 -0.99
C TYR A 861 -4.58 20.35 -1.61
N ALA A 862 -5.87 20.03 -1.72
CA ALA A 862 -6.36 18.96 -2.59
C ALA A 862 -6.89 19.56 -3.89
N LEU A 863 -6.12 19.46 -4.98
CA LEU A 863 -6.42 20.11 -6.26
C LEU A 863 -6.92 19.09 -7.28
N PHE A 864 -8.22 19.11 -7.58
CA PHE A 864 -8.87 18.11 -8.42
C PHE A 864 -8.81 18.41 -9.93
N ALA A 865 -8.33 19.59 -10.30
CA ALA A 865 -8.26 20.07 -11.67
C ALA A 865 -7.06 21.03 -11.83
N PRO A 866 -6.63 21.33 -13.07
CA PRO A 866 -5.72 22.43 -13.34
C PRO A 866 -6.31 23.78 -12.91
N ASN A 867 -5.52 24.63 -12.27
CA ASN A 867 -5.93 25.96 -11.83
C ASN A 867 -4.93 27.03 -12.25
N SER A 868 -5.44 28.17 -12.72
CA SER A 868 -4.64 29.34 -13.09
C SER A 868 -4.58 30.43 -12.01
N SER A 869 -5.49 30.37 -11.03
CA SER A 869 -5.55 31.29 -9.90
C SER A 869 -6.30 30.65 -8.74
N LEU A 870 -5.57 30.44 -7.64
CA LEU A 870 -6.07 29.95 -6.36
C LEU A 870 -6.03 31.08 -5.33
N ALA A 871 -6.85 30.96 -4.29
CA ALA A 871 -6.92 31.94 -3.20
C ALA A 871 -5.94 31.63 -2.06
N GLY A 872 -4.96 30.74 -2.29
CA GLY A 872 -3.95 30.38 -1.31
C GLY A 872 -2.91 31.48 -1.12
N SER A 873 -2.14 31.39 -0.03
CA SER A 873 -1.13 32.41 0.27
C SER A 873 0.06 32.30 -0.69
N VAL A 874 0.63 31.11 -0.82
CA VAL A 874 1.81 30.85 -1.67
C VAL A 874 1.42 30.20 -2.99
N VAL A 875 0.59 29.15 -2.99
CA VAL A 875 0.27 28.43 -4.24
C VAL A 875 -0.78 29.19 -5.05
N LYS A 876 -0.39 29.61 -6.25
CA LYS A 876 -1.25 30.32 -7.21
C LYS A 876 -1.98 29.37 -8.16
N GLY A 877 -1.35 28.28 -8.59
CA GLY A 877 -1.93 27.42 -9.61
C GLY A 877 -1.13 26.15 -9.87
N ASN A 878 -1.73 25.24 -10.65
CA ASN A 878 -1.20 23.93 -10.97
C ASN A 878 -1.59 23.53 -12.41
N SER A 879 -0.70 22.83 -13.12
CA SER A 879 -0.96 22.34 -14.48
C SER A 879 -1.88 21.12 -14.54
N ASP A 880 -1.81 20.26 -13.51
CA ASP A 880 -2.47 18.96 -13.44
C ASP A 880 -2.95 18.68 -12.01
N PRO A 881 -3.99 17.85 -11.80
CA PRO A 881 -4.46 17.50 -10.47
C PRO A 881 -3.34 16.98 -9.58
N CYS A 882 -3.24 17.49 -8.35
CA CYS A 882 -2.19 17.12 -7.40
C CYS A 882 -2.62 17.39 -5.96
N LEU A 883 -1.86 16.86 -5.01
CA LEU A 883 -1.94 17.21 -3.60
C LEU A 883 -0.67 17.98 -3.23
N VAL A 884 -0.83 19.05 -2.46
CA VAL A 884 0.29 19.89 -2.00
C VAL A 884 0.11 20.21 -0.53
N MET A 885 1.18 20.14 0.24
CA MET A 885 1.26 20.69 1.59
C MET A 885 2.50 21.55 1.70
N LEU A 886 2.39 22.65 2.44
CA LEU A 886 3.51 23.53 2.72
C LEU A 886 3.44 24.11 4.13
N GLU A 887 4.60 24.44 4.66
CA GLU A 887 4.77 25.09 5.95
C GLU A 887 5.94 26.08 5.92
N GLY A 888 5.80 27.20 6.64
CA GLY A 888 6.87 28.18 6.86
C GLY A 888 6.55 29.58 6.32
N ASP A 889 7.38 30.54 6.70
CA ASP A 889 7.35 31.92 6.21
C ASP A 889 8.77 32.35 5.84
N GLY A 890 8.96 32.92 4.64
CA GLY A 890 10.28 33.23 4.07
C GLY A 890 11.10 32.01 3.60
N ILE A 891 11.19 30.96 4.40
CA ILE A 891 11.59 29.60 3.97
C ILE A 891 10.36 28.72 4.06
N ILE A 892 10.05 27.99 2.98
CA ILE A 892 8.92 27.07 2.94
C ILE A 892 9.40 25.67 2.62
N ASP A 893 8.95 24.71 3.43
CA ASP A 893 9.00 23.30 3.09
C ASP A 893 7.72 22.97 2.32
N LEU A 894 7.86 22.32 1.17
CA LEU A 894 6.75 22.01 0.28
C LEU A 894 6.89 20.58 -0.21
N THR A 895 5.82 19.80 -0.05
CA THR A 895 5.72 18.45 -0.62
C THR A 895 4.58 18.39 -1.62
N LEU A 896 4.83 17.76 -2.78
CA LEU A 896 3.82 17.54 -3.82
C LEU A 896 3.77 16.06 -4.20
N VAL A 897 2.56 15.55 -4.37
CA VAL A 897 2.31 14.24 -5.00
C VAL A 897 1.24 14.35 -6.08
N ASN A 898 1.43 13.62 -7.16
CA ASN A 898 0.36 13.34 -8.12
C ASN A 898 -0.17 11.92 -7.84
N PRO A 899 -1.40 11.77 -7.32
CA PRO A 899 -1.96 10.45 -7.03
C PRO A 899 -2.35 9.67 -8.30
N VAL A 900 -2.26 10.27 -9.49
CA VAL A 900 -2.49 9.58 -10.76
C VAL A 900 -1.22 8.82 -11.16
N LEU A 901 -1.23 7.50 -10.96
CA LEU A 901 -0.07 6.62 -11.18
C LEU A 901 0.34 6.40 -12.66
N ASN A 902 -0.40 6.95 -13.62
CA ASN A 902 -0.08 6.89 -15.06
C ASN A 902 0.20 5.48 -15.62
N PHE A 903 -0.70 4.53 -15.39
CA PHE A 903 -0.59 3.22 -16.02
C PHE A 903 -0.90 3.28 -17.51
N ASP A 904 -0.16 2.50 -18.30
CA ASP A 904 -0.51 2.22 -19.68
C ASP A 904 -1.83 1.43 -19.77
N GLY A 905 -2.40 1.32 -20.97
CA GLY A 905 -3.63 0.53 -21.18
C GLY A 905 -3.49 -0.97 -20.84
N ALA A 906 -2.26 -1.46 -20.61
CA ALA A 906 -1.96 -2.83 -20.19
C ALA A 906 -1.74 -2.96 -18.67
N GLY A 907 -1.74 -1.86 -17.92
CA GLY A 907 -1.63 -1.85 -16.46
C GLY A 907 -0.19 -1.88 -15.94
N VAL A 908 0.81 -1.54 -16.76
CA VAL A 908 2.20 -1.29 -16.36
C VAL A 908 2.43 0.21 -16.27
N LEU A 909 3.25 0.64 -15.32
CA LEU A 909 3.49 2.07 -15.12
C LEU A 909 4.26 2.69 -16.31
N ASP A 910 3.76 3.82 -16.83
CA ASP A 910 4.37 4.56 -17.95
C ASP A 910 5.39 5.62 -17.44
N ALA A 911 5.93 6.45 -18.32
CA ALA A 911 6.89 7.49 -17.97
C ALA A 911 6.37 8.45 -16.87
N PRO A 912 7.27 9.08 -16.09
CA PRO A 912 6.91 10.09 -15.09
C PRO A 912 6.03 11.21 -15.68
N VAL A 913 5.06 11.67 -14.89
CA VAL A 913 4.13 12.74 -15.28
C VAL A 913 4.64 14.07 -14.72
N PRO A 914 4.94 15.07 -15.58
CA PRO A 914 5.32 16.39 -15.10
C PRO A 914 4.11 17.15 -14.56
N VAL A 915 4.23 17.70 -13.35
CA VAL A 915 3.27 18.65 -12.78
C VAL A 915 3.97 19.98 -12.58
N GLU A 916 3.41 21.07 -13.10
CA GLU A 916 3.92 22.43 -12.87
C GLU A 916 3.10 23.12 -11.78
N LEU A 917 3.81 23.64 -10.76
CA LEU A 917 3.24 24.40 -9.66
C LEU A 917 3.66 25.86 -9.80
N ILE A 918 2.68 26.76 -9.78
CA ILE A 918 2.88 28.21 -9.88
C ILE A 918 2.72 28.78 -8.47
N LEU A 919 3.77 29.45 -8.00
CA LEU A 919 3.84 30.10 -6.69
C LEU A 919 3.77 31.62 -6.85
N ASN A 920 3.07 32.28 -5.93
CA ASN A 920 3.13 33.73 -5.74
C ASN A 920 4.50 34.11 -5.17
N GLY A 921 5.13 35.12 -5.74
CA GLY A 921 6.45 35.60 -5.31
C GLY A 921 7.63 34.95 -6.04
N THR A 922 8.81 35.45 -5.71
CA THR A 922 10.09 34.94 -6.21
C THR A 922 10.61 33.93 -5.20
N TRP A 923 10.96 32.73 -5.64
CA TRP A 923 11.47 31.65 -4.78
C TRP A 923 12.72 31.03 -5.40
N ALA A 924 13.72 30.76 -4.57
CA ALA A 924 14.93 30.01 -4.91
C ALA A 924 14.88 28.63 -4.24
N ILE A 925 15.32 27.60 -4.95
CA ILE A 925 15.44 26.24 -4.39
C ILE A 925 16.66 26.20 -3.46
N ILE A 926 16.45 25.79 -2.21
CA ILE A 926 17.50 25.54 -1.22
C ILE A 926 17.92 24.08 -1.30
N ASP A 927 16.94 23.18 -1.21
CA ASP A 927 17.10 21.74 -1.31
C ASP A 927 15.90 21.12 -2.02
N ALA A 928 16.10 20.01 -2.72
CA ALA A 928 15.04 19.36 -3.51
C ALA A 928 15.33 17.90 -3.80
N ASP A 929 14.28 17.07 -3.75
CA ASP A 929 14.33 15.70 -4.26
C ASP A 929 14.67 15.68 -5.77
N ALA A 930 15.27 14.57 -6.20
CA ALA A 930 15.56 14.34 -7.60
C ALA A 930 14.26 14.32 -8.43
N GLY A 931 14.18 15.17 -9.48
CA GLY A 931 13.00 15.30 -10.33
C GLY A 931 12.27 16.64 -10.21
N ILE A 932 12.70 17.51 -9.30
CA ILE A 932 12.20 18.88 -9.17
C ILE A 932 13.12 19.85 -9.91
N SER A 933 12.54 20.81 -10.62
CA SER A 933 13.31 21.83 -11.35
C SER A 933 12.61 23.18 -11.41
N LEU A 934 13.39 24.25 -11.34
CA LEU A 934 12.90 25.61 -11.58
C LEU A 934 12.69 25.83 -13.08
N VAL A 935 11.46 26.15 -13.49
CA VAL A 935 11.11 26.43 -14.90
C VAL A 935 11.30 27.90 -15.23
N SER A 936 10.76 28.79 -14.39
CA SER A 936 10.84 30.24 -14.60
C SER A 936 10.58 31.03 -13.33
N THR A 937 11.12 32.23 -13.28
CA THR A 937 10.85 33.26 -12.26
C THR A 937 10.74 34.61 -12.95
N ASN A 938 9.68 35.38 -12.69
CA ASN A 938 9.43 36.67 -13.37
C ASN A 938 9.32 37.87 -12.41
N GLY A 939 9.78 37.72 -11.16
CA GLY A 939 9.77 38.75 -10.11
C GLY A 939 8.48 38.79 -9.27
N SER A 940 7.35 38.32 -9.84
CA SER A 940 6.07 38.19 -9.14
C SER A 940 5.61 36.75 -8.94
N GLU A 941 6.18 35.81 -9.69
CA GLU A 941 5.79 34.41 -9.69
C GLU A 941 7.01 33.51 -9.91
N THR A 942 6.90 32.29 -9.37
CA THR A 942 7.87 31.21 -9.57
C THR A 942 7.15 29.96 -10.04
N THR A 943 7.68 29.31 -11.08
CA THR A 943 7.12 28.05 -11.59
C THR A 943 8.12 26.92 -11.37
N LEU A 944 7.69 25.91 -10.62
CA LEU A 944 8.43 24.68 -10.37
C LEU A 944 7.80 23.54 -11.18
N ARG A 945 8.63 22.61 -11.66
CA ARG A 945 8.19 21.38 -12.32
C ARG A 945 8.63 20.17 -11.51
N PHE A 946 7.68 19.31 -11.21
CA PHE A 946 7.82 18.07 -10.46
C PHE A 946 7.65 16.87 -11.41
N GLN A 947 8.64 16.00 -11.51
CA GLN A 947 8.56 14.74 -12.28
C GLN A 947 7.95 13.64 -11.41
N THR A 948 6.63 13.60 -11.32
CA THR A 948 5.92 12.67 -10.43
C THR A 948 5.90 11.25 -10.99
N ASN A 949 6.16 10.25 -10.14
CA ASN A 949 6.18 8.84 -10.52
C ASN A 949 5.69 7.96 -9.35
N ASN A 950 5.10 6.79 -9.63
CA ASN A 950 4.62 5.81 -8.64
C ASN A 950 3.70 6.34 -7.52
N GLY A 951 3.18 7.56 -7.64
CA GLY A 951 2.47 8.23 -6.54
C GLY A 951 3.40 8.52 -5.35
N GLU A 952 4.71 8.64 -5.59
CA GLU A 952 5.70 9.03 -4.59
C GLU A 952 5.66 10.56 -4.38
N PRO A 953 5.78 11.02 -3.13
CA PRO A 953 5.82 12.45 -2.81
C PRO A 953 7.22 13.02 -3.08
N LEU A 954 7.27 14.24 -3.57
CA LEU A 954 8.51 14.97 -3.87
C LEU A 954 8.62 16.20 -2.95
N ASP A 955 9.72 16.27 -2.20
CA ASP A 955 10.01 17.34 -1.25
C ASP A 955 10.89 18.44 -1.86
N VAL A 956 10.57 19.70 -1.58
CA VAL A 956 11.40 20.86 -1.92
C VAL A 956 11.36 21.90 -0.80
N GLN A 957 12.52 22.45 -0.49
CA GLN A 957 12.66 23.59 0.39
C GLN A 957 12.99 24.83 -0.45
N LEU A 958 12.25 25.93 -0.21
CA LEU A 958 12.35 27.16 -0.99
C LEU A 958 12.60 28.37 -0.09
N ALA A 959 13.45 29.29 -0.52
CA ALA A 959 13.64 30.59 0.13
C ALA A 959 13.10 31.72 -0.75
N ASN A 960 12.44 32.70 -0.14
CA ASN A 960 12.12 33.97 -0.79
C ASN A 960 13.37 34.88 -0.78
N PRO A 961 14.02 35.14 -1.92
CA PRO A 961 15.25 35.92 -2.00
C PRO A 961 15.03 37.43 -1.79
N HIS A 962 13.77 37.87 -1.59
CA HIS A 962 13.39 39.25 -1.27
C HIS A 962 12.82 39.42 0.14
N ALA A 963 12.84 38.39 1.00
CA ALA A 963 12.73 38.61 2.43
C ALA A 963 13.86 39.57 2.85
N GLU A 964 13.62 40.49 3.79
CA GLU A 964 14.70 41.33 4.34
C GLU A 964 15.69 40.41 5.06
N ILE A 965 16.72 39.99 4.32
CA ILE A 965 17.82 39.18 4.81
C ILE A 965 18.75 40.14 5.54
N GLU A 966 18.68 40.15 6.86
CA GLU A 966 19.71 40.80 7.68
C GLU A 966 20.90 39.83 7.77
N GLU A 967 21.99 40.15 7.09
CA GLU A 967 23.26 39.41 7.16
C GLU A 967 24.12 39.97 8.30
N ARG A 968 24.59 39.10 9.20
CA ARG A 968 25.45 39.47 10.33
C ARG A 968 26.63 38.53 10.45
N THR A 969 27.79 39.09 10.77
CA THR A 969 29.01 38.33 11.06
C THR A 969 29.22 38.20 12.57
N PHE A 970 29.24 36.96 13.06
CA PHE A 970 29.59 36.58 14.43
C PHE A 970 31.06 36.19 14.50
N GLN A 971 31.73 36.53 15.60
CA GLN A 971 33.11 36.13 15.86
C GLN A 971 33.20 35.45 17.23
N PHE A 972 33.56 34.16 17.22
CA PHE A 972 33.70 33.36 18.42
C PHE A 972 35.18 33.10 18.74
N THR A 973 35.52 33.12 20.02
CA THR A 973 36.84 32.71 20.50
C THR A 973 36.76 31.32 21.13
N PRO A 974 37.85 30.54 21.15
CA PRO A 974 37.80 29.17 21.66
C PRO A 974 37.42 29.15 23.15
N ILE A 975 36.43 28.34 23.50
CA ILE A 975 36.11 28.03 24.89
C ILE A 975 37.12 27.04 25.48
N HIS A 976 37.64 26.12 24.66
CA HIS A 976 38.72 25.21 25.01
C HIS A 976 39.73 25.07 23.88
N ASP A 977 41.00 24.99 24.24
CA ASP A 977 42.07 24.67 23.31
C ASP A 977 43.24 23.95 24.00
N ALA A 978 43.88 23.05 23.25
CA ALA A 978 45.05 22.32 23.73
C ALA A 978 45.73 21.59 22.57
N HIS A 979 46.93 21.06 22.80
CA HIS A 979 47.44 19.99 21.96
C HIS A 979 47.75 18.75 22.79
N SER A 980 47.71 17.59 22.14
CA SER A 980 48.20 16.33 22.67
C SER A 980 49.59 16.03 22.11
N SER A 981 50.41 15.28 22.83
CA SER A 981 51.72 14.83 22.32
C SER A 981 51.98 13.35 22.62
N GLN A 982 52.31 12.59 21.59
CA GLN A 982 52.62 11.17 21.70
C GLN A 982 53.82 10.87 22.60
N ASN A 983 54.80 11.79 22.69
CA ASN A 983 55.98 11.59 23.53
C ASN A 983 55.70 11.78 25.01
N ASP A 984 54.69 12.58 25.33
CA ASP A 984 54.34 12.98 26.67
C ASP A 984 52.88 12.64 26.91
N PRO A 985 52.52 11.34 26.90
CA PRO A 985 51.13 10.94 26.68
C PRO A 985 50.17 11.27 27.83
N SER A 986 50.72 11.68 28.98
CA SER A 986 49.99 12.06 30.19
C SER A 986 50.20 13.52 30.57
N VAL A 987 50.92 14.30 29.75
CA VAL A 987 51.11 15.74 30.00
C VAL A 987 49.94 16.49 29.37
N ASN A 988 49.41 17.43 30.14
CA ASN A 988 48.39 18.37 29.69
C ASN A 988 49.08 19.66 29.22
N TYR A 989 48.69 20.15 28.04
CA TYR A 989 49.23 21.37 27.44
C TYR A 989 48.20 22.49 27.28
N GLY A 990 47.03 22.38 27.92
CA GLY A 990 45.92 23.32 27.75
C GLY A 990 46.14 24.72 28.34
N ALA A 991 47.28 24.99 28.98
CA ALA A 991 47.66 26.31 29.49
C ALA A 991 48.81 26.96 28.69
N ASN A 992 49.26 26.32 27.60
CA ASN A 992 50.34 26.84 26.78
C ASN A 992 49.79 27.85 25.78
N ALA A 993 50.44 29.02 25.69
CA ALA A 993 50.14 30.07 24.69
C ALA A 993 50.28 29.66 23.21
N LYS A 994 50.77 28.44 22.94
CA LYS A 994 51.00 27.88 21.60
C LYS A 994 50.71 26.38 21.61
N MET A 995 49.95 25.92 20.62
CA MET A 995 49.69 24.51 20.36
C MET A 995 50.59 24.00 19.24
N ALA A 996 51.36 22.94 19.52
CA ALA A 996 52.27 22.35 18.55
C ALA A 996 51.57 21.27 17.72
N ILE A 997 51.80 21.26 16.41
CA ILE A 997 51.13 20.39 15.46
C ILE A 997 52.19 19.67 14.64
N ARG A 998 52.11 18.33 14.58
CA ARG A 998 53.11 17.50 13.90
C ARG A 998 52.51 16.19 13.40
N SER A 999 52.93 15.78 12.21
CA SER A 999 52.45 14.56 11.55
C SER A 999 52.61 13.27 12.36
N ASP A 1000 51.60 12.44 12.19
CA ASP A 1000 51.48 11.04 12.61
C ASP A 1000 52.47 10.08 11.92
N LYS A 1001 53.01 10.46 10.76
CA LYS A 1001 53.98 9.66 9.98
C LYS A 1001 55.36 9.52 10.66
N PHE A 1002 55.61 10.26 11.73
CA PHE A 1002 56.87 10.25 12.47
C PHE A 1002 56.61 9.91 13.95
N SER A 1003 57.54 9.20 14.60
CA SER A 1003 57.58 9.18 16.08
C SER A 1003 57.59 10.63 16.54
N LYS A 1004 56.73 11.02 17.50
CA LYS A 1004 56.51 12.40 18.01
C LYS A 1004 55.26 13.14 17.46
N ALA A 1005 54.18 12.45 17.11
CA ALA A 1005 52.94 13.07 16.66
C ALA A 1005 52.37 14.08 17.69
N MET A 1006 51.78 15.18 17.22
CA MET A 1006 51.12 16.20 18.03
C MET A 1006 49.87 16.70 17.31
N HIS A 1007 48.72 16.68 17.99
CA HIS A 1007 47.44 17.12 17.43
C HIS A 1007 46.92 18.33 18.20
N GLY A 1008 46.50 19.37 17.50
CA GLY A 1008 45.82 20.53 18.11
C GLY A 1008 44.31 20.29 18.21
N TYR A 1009 43.66 20.89 19.20
CA TYR A 1009 42.22 20.84 19.39
C TYR A 1009 41.71 22.24 19.75
N LEU A 1010 40.57 22.61 19.16
CA LEU A 1010 39.88 23.88 19.39
C LEU A 1010 38.40 23.59 19.57
N MET A 1011 37.75 24.21 20.55
CA MET A 1011 36.30 24.16 20.72
C MET A 1011 35.74 25.57 20.84
N PHE A 1012 34.62 25.83 20.17
CA PHE A 1012 33.89 27.10 20.18
C PHE A 1012 32.47 26.88 20.68
N ASP A 1013 31.88 27.92 21.28
CA ASP A 1013 30.44 28.00 21.54
C ASP A 1013 29.85 28.96 20.50
N ALA A 1014 29.36 28.40 19.39
CA ALA A 1014 28.96 29.17 18.21
C ALA A 1014 27.44 29.42 18.23
N ASP A 1015 26.99 30.24 19.17
CA ASP A 1015 25.60 30.69 19.26
C ASP A 1015 25.36 31.88 18.31
N THR A 1016 24.62 31.65 17.23
CA THR A 1016 24.26 32.68 16.23
C THR A 1016 22.96 33.42 16.56
N GLU A 1017 22.51 33.37 17.82
CA GLU A 1017 21.35 34.13 18.32
C GLU A 1017 20.05 33.83 17.55
N GLY A 1018 19.93 32.63 16.98
CA GLY A 1018 18.79 32.20 16.16
C GLY A 1018 18.88 32.52 14.67
N MET A 1019 19.98 33.15 14.20
CA MET A 1019 20.25 33.39 12.78
C MET A 1019 20.81 32.14 12.09
N ILE A 1020 20.47 31.92 10.82
CA ILE A 1020 20.88 30.77 10.01
C ILE A 1020 22.32 30.98 9.49
N PRO A 1021 23.30 30.13 9.85
CA PRO A 1021 24.67 30.24 9.33
C PRO A 1021 24.74 30.04 7.81
N LEU A 1022 25.36 30.97 7.09
CA LEU A 1022 25.63 30.90 5.65
C LEU A 1022 27.08 30.50 5.33
N SER A 1023 28.03 30.96 6.13
CA SER A 1023 29.45 30.59 5.97
C SER A 1023 30.17 30.64 7.31
N ALA A 1024 31.18 29.79 7.47
CA ALA A 1024 32.01 29.77 8.66
C ALA A 1024 33.50 29.64 8.29
N MET A 1025 34.32 30.58 8.77
CA MET A 1025 35.75 30.65 8.51
C MET A 1025 36.52 30.56 9.83
N LEU A 1026 37.30 29.49 9.99
CA LEU A 1026 38.20 29.32 11.13
C LEU A 1026 39.53 30.01 10.83
N ARG A 1027 39.86 31.04 11.61
CA ARG A 1027 41.07 31.86 11.46
C ARG A 1027 42.10 31.50 12.51
N LEU A 1028 43.26 31.04 12.05
CA LEU A 1028 44.37 30.56 12.88
C LEU A 1028 45.63 31.39 12.61
N TYR A 1029 46.37 31.75 13.66
CA TYR A 1029 47.67 32.39 13.51
C TYR A 1029 48.80 31.35 13.62
N CYS A 1030 49.49 31.13 12.51
CA CYS A 1030 50.57 30.16 12.43
C CYS A 1030 51.89 30.85 12.82
N SER A 1031 52.44 30.51 13.98
CA SER A 1031 53.60 31.20 14.57
C SER A 1031 54.89 30.39 14.53
N HIS A 1032 54.92 29.34 13.69
CA HIS A 1032 56.10 28.55 13.39
C HIS A 1032 56.05 28.00 11.95
N ASN A 1033 57.08 27.24 11.52
CA ASN A 1033 57.35 26.79 10.15
C ASN A 1033 56.14 26.62 9.22
N ASP A 1034 56.36 26.92 7.94
CA ASP A 1034 55.43 26.60 6.86
C ASP A 1034 55.19 25.08 6.80
N ILE A 1035 53.92 24.68 6.89
CA ILE A 1035 53.48 23.28 6.79
C ILE A 1035 52.15 23.21 6.03
N ILE A 1036 51.74 22.01 5.63
CA ILE A 1036 50.32 21.77 5.29
C ILE A 1036 49.58 21.52 6.60
N LEU A 1037 48.63 22.38 6.90
CA LEU A 1037 47.74 22.24 8.05
C LEU A 1037 46.38 21.70 7.56
N THR A 1038 45.83 20.74 8.29
CA THR A 1038 44.58 20.07 7.97
C THR A 1038 43.65 20.21 9.17
N VAL A 1039 42.45 20.75 8.92
CA VAL A 1039 41.37 20.88 9.89
C VAL A 1039 40.42 19.70 9.75
N HIS A 1040 40.02 19.13 10.88
CA HIS A 1040 39.14 17.97 10.96
C HIS A 1040 38.00 18.23 11.94
N ASP A 1041 36.88 17.54 11.75
CA ASP A 1041 35.81 17.51 12.73
C ASP A 1041 36.15 16.62 13.92
N VAL A 1042 35.66 17.00 15.11
CA VAL A 1042 35.76 16.20 16.33
C VAL A 1042 34.37 16.10 16.94
N ALA A 1043 33.74 14.93 16.84
CA ALA A 1043 32.35 14.72 17.29
C ALA A 1043 32.16 14.87 18.81
N ASP A 1044 33.21 14.61 19.60
CA ASP A 1044 33.15 14.79 21.05
C ASP A 1044 33.33 16.27 21.43
N THR A 1045 32.30 16.87 22.01
CA THR A 1045 32.27 18.25 22.52
C THR A 1045 32.29 18.32 24.06
N SER A 1046 32.58 17.20 24.73
CA SER A 1046 32.64 17.09 26.19
C SER A 1046 34.04 17.29 26.79
N TRP A 1047 35.08 17.32 25.95
CA TRP A 1047 36.46 17.49 26.40
C TRP A 1047 36.72 18.90 26.95
N THR A 1048 37.70 19.00 27.85
CA THR A 1048 38.12 20.27 28.44
C THR A 1048 39.64 20.41 28.34
N GLU A 1049 40.12 21.65 28.20
CA GLU A 1049 41.56 21.94 28.06
C GLU A 1049 42.42 21.37 29.18
N GLY A 1050 41.90 21.34 30.43
CA GLY A 1050 42.63 20.88 31.61
C GLY A 1050 42.69 19.36 31.78
N ALA A 1051 41.89 18.62 31.01
CA ALA A 1051 41.88 17.15 31.01
C ALA A 1051 42.50 16.55 29.73
N LEU A 1052 42.73 17.36 28.69
CA LEU A 1052 43.24 16.85 27.41
C LEU A 1052 44.70 16.39 27.53
N THR A 1053 44.93 15.10 27.34
CA THR A 1053 46.24 14.45 27.24
C THR A 1053 46.21 13.49 26.04
N TRP A 1054 47.36 13.00 25.57
CA TRP A 1054 47.37 12.02 24.47
C TRP A 1054 46.51 10.77 24.75
N ASN A 1055 46.50 10.30 26.00
CA ASN A 1055 45.73 9.14 26.41
C ASN A 1055 44.21 9.40 26.51
N GLN A 1056 43.80 10.66 26.55
CA GLN A 1056 42.41 11.10 26.78
C GLN A 1056 41.90 12.03 25.66
N GLN A 1057 42.64 12.14 24.56
CA GLN A 1057 42.26 13.01 23.46
C GLN A 1057 41.05 12.45 22.71
N PRO A 1058 40.12 13.31 22.27
CA PRO A 1058 39.04 12.91 21.37
C PRO A 1058 39.54 12.28 20.07
N ALA A 1059 38.74 11.37 19.51
CA ALA A 1059 38.99 10.85 18.17
C ALA A 1059 38.82 11.97 17.12
N ILE A 1060 39.80 12.12 16.24
CA ILE A 1060 39.76 13.06 15.12
C ILE A 1060 39.02 12.41 13.95
N GLY A 1061 38.02 13.11 13.42
CA GLY A 1061 37.12 12.65 12.37
C GLY A 1061 37.59 13.04 10.96
N GLY A 1062 36.61 13.25 10.07
CA GLY A 1062 36.83 13.60 8.66
C GLY A 1062 37.57 14.91 8.47
N VAL A 1063 38.23 15.07 7.31
CA VAL A 1063 38.87 16.32 6.91
C VAL A 1063 37.81 17.32 6.48
N VAL A 1064 37.88 18.54 7.01
CA VAL A 1064 37.01 19.66 6.66
C VAL A 1064 37.67 20.52 5.58
N ASP A 1065 38.90 20.98 5.86
CA ASP A 1065 39.69 21.79 4.92
C ASP A 1065 41.19 21.60 5.15
N SER A 1066 42.01 21.88 4.14
CA SER A 1066 43.47 21.81 4.24
C SER A 1066 44.19 22.65 3.20
N HIS A 1067 45.18 23.43 3.63
CA HIS A 1067 46.10 24.10 2.74
C HIS A 1067 47.46 24.37 3.39
N SER A 1068 48.40 24.90 2.60
CA SER A 1068 49.70 25.33 3.10
C SER A 1068 49.55 26.62 3.92
N VAL A 1069 50.10 26.63 5.12
CA VAL A 1069 50.15 27.79 6.01
C VAL A 1069 51.53 28.41 6.01
N VAL A 1070 51.62 29.73 6.20
CA VAL A 1070 52.89 30.47 6.25
C VAL A 1070 53.22 30.86 7.69
N ILE A 1071 54.51 30.92 8.03
CA ILE A 1071 54.97 31.40 9.34
C ILE A 1071 54.67 32.89 9.52
N ASP A 1072 54.25 33.26 10.73
CA ASP A 1072 53.92 34.60 11.18
C ASP A 1072 52.72 35.25 10.44
N SER A 1073 51.81 34.44 9.88
CA SER A 1073 50.58 34.89 9.20
C SER A 1073 49.28 34.32 9.79
N TRP A 1074 48.19 35.04 9.53
CA TRP A 1074 46.83 34.56 9.70
C TRP A 1074 46.41 33.73 8.50
N GLU A 1075 45.81 32.59 8.76
CA GLU A 1075 45.31 31.63 7.78
C GLU A 1075 43.84 31.35 8.05
N SER A 1076 43.05 31.16 7.00
CA SER A 1076 41.60 30.95 7.10
C SER A 1076 41.23 29.61 6.46
N PHE A 1077 40.49 28.79 7.21
CA PHE A 1077 39.97 27.50 6.78
C PHE A 1077 38.46 27.58 6.66
N ASP A 1078 37.90 27.08 5.56
CA ASP A 1078 36.45 27.03 5.36
C ASP A 1078 35.90 25.83 6.14
N VAL A 1079 35.14 26.12 7.21
CA VAL A 1079 34.51 25.11 8.07
C VAL A 1079 32.99 25.17 7.96
N THR A 1080 32.46 25.75 6.88
CA THR A 1080 31.01 25.95 6.68
C THR A 1080 30.23 24.64 6.80
N ALA A 1081 30.76 23.54 6.25
CA ALA A 1081 30.12 22.23 6.32
C ALA A 1081 29.97 21.66 7.74
N SER A 1082 30.75 22.17 8.70
CA SER A 1082 30.73 21.74 10.10
C SER A 1082 29.75 22.55 10.98
N VAL A 1083 29.09 23.58 10.43
CA VAL A 1083 28.18 24.47 11.17
C VAL A 1083 26.74 24.26 10.70
N SER A 1084 25.98 23.44 11.42
CA SER A 1084 24.57 23.12 11.09
C SER A 1084 23.54 23.85 11.97
N GLY A 1085 23.97 24.69 12.91
CA GLY A 1085 23.10 25.42 13.85
C GLY A 1085 23.85 25.93 15.08
N ALA A 1086 23.12 26.51 16.04
CA ALA A 1086 23.70 27.01 17.30
C ALA A 1086 24.19 25.86 18.19
N GLY A 1087 25.42 25.97 18.71
CA GLY A 1087 25.96 24.99 19.66
C GLY A 1087 27.48 24.92 19.73
N LYS A 1088 27.98 23.92 20.47
CA LYS A 1088 29.42 23.68 20.61
C LYS A 1088 29.99 23.00 19.38
N LEU A 1089 31.06 23.58 18.83
CA LEU A 1089 31.80 23.05 17.69
C LEU A 1089 33.21 22.69 18.11
N SER A 1090 33.72 21.53 17.68
CA SER A 1090 35.02 21.01 18.09
C SER A 1090 35.81 20.57 16.87
N PHE A 1091 37.04 21.08 16.74
CA PHE A 1091 37.93 20.89 15.61
C PHE A 1091 39.27 20.29 16.03
N GLY A 1092 39.79 19.40 15.20
CA GLY A 1092 41.12 18.80 15.33
C GLY A 1092 42.07 19.37 14.27
N LEU A 1093 43.31 19.66 14.65
CA LEU A 1093 44.34 20.17 13.77
C LEU A 1093 45.48 19.15 13.62
N MET A 1094 45.75 18.75 12.38
CA MET A 1094 46.78 17.78 12.03
C MET A 1094 47.67 18.31 10.89
N SER A 1095 48.81 17.64 10.69
CA SER A 1095 49.67 17.90 9.53
C SER A 1095 50.16 16.58 8.95
N ASN A 1096 50.47 16.56 7.66
CA ASN A 1096 51.08 15.42 6.98
C ASN A 1096 52.58 15.61 6.70
N GLU A 1097 53.16 16.71 7.18
CA GLU A 1097 54.54 17.13 6.95
C GLU A 1097 55.50 16.71 8.09
N GLY A 1098 56.78 16.53 7.76
CA GLY A 1098 57.80 16.11 8.74
C GLY A 1098 58.27 17.20 9.71
N SER A 1099 58.05 18.46 9.33
CA SER A 1099 58.25 19.64 10.18
C SER A 1099 57.06 19.80 11.13
N TYR A 1100 57.29 20.39 12.31
CA TYR A 1100 56.19 20.82 13.18
C TYR A 1100 55.92 22.31 12.95
N SER A 1101 54.69 22.74 13.20
CA SER A 1101 54.34 24.15 13.33
C SER A 1101 53.61 24.41 14.66
N ASN A 1102 53.41 25.68 14.98
CA ASN A 1102 52.69 26.12 16.15
C ASN A 1102 51.55 27.03 15.71
N VAL A 1103 50.38 26.82 16.29
CA VAL A 1103 49.26 27.76 16.21
C VAL A 1103 49.12 28.43 17.58
N ASP A 1104 48.86 29.73 17.62
CA ASP A 1104 48.61 30.43 18.88
C ASP A 1104 47.28 29.96 19.51
N THR A 1105 47.24 29.87 20.85
CA THR A 1105 46.03 29.49 21.61
C THR A 1105 45.32 30.75 22.14
N LYS A 1106 44.24 30.58 22.91
CA LYS A 1106 43.54 31.65 23.62
C LYS A 1106 44.39 32.31 24.70
N GLU A 1107 45.43 31.65 25.22
CA GLU A 1107 46.47 32.24 26.08
C GLU A 1107 47.57 32.96 25.26
N GLY A 1108 47.53 32.85 23.94
CA GLY A 1108 48.47 33.46 22.99
C GLY A 1108 48.19 34.94 22.72
N ALA A 1109 49.08 35.57 21.95
CA ALA A 1109 48.93 36.97 21.55
C ALA A 1109 47.94 37.13 20.38
N ASN A 1110 47.76 36.08 19.58
CA ASN A 1110 46.90 36.05 18.40
C ASN A 1110 45.86 34.92 18.55
N VAL A 1111 44.80 35.21 19.31
CA VAL A 1111 43.75 34.24 19.68
C VAL A 1111 43.00 33.74 18.43
N PRO A 1112 42.84 32.43 18.22
CA PRO A 1112 42.04 31.88 17.13
C PRO A 1112 40.62 32.47 17.10
N VAL A 1113 40.04 32.63 15.91
CA VAL A 1113 38.68 33.17 15.75
C VAL A 1113 37.88 32.29 14.79
N LEU A 1114 36.68 31.89 15.20
CA LEU A 1114 35.68 31.33 14.29
C LEU A 1114 34.75 32.46 13.86
N GLU A 1115 34.79 32.83 12.58
CA GLU A 1115 33.94 33.86 12.00
C GLU A 1115 32.76 33.18 11.28
N VAL A 1116 31.53 33.44 11.73
CA VAL A 1116 30.31 32.86 11.15
C VAL A 1116 29.46 33.99 10.58
N VAL A 1117 29.22 33.98 9.27
CA VAL A 1117 28.21 34.84 8.64
C VAL A 1117 26.88 34.12 8.72
N ALA A 1118 25.85 34.77 9.29
CA ALA A 1118 24.51 34.21 9.44
C ALA A 1118 23.45 35.22 9.01
N VAL A 1119 22.24 34.73 8.71
CA VAL A 1119 21.12 35.55 8.25
C VAL A 1119 19.88 35.43 9.13
N SER A 1120 19.17 36.54 9.32
CA SER A 1120 17.85 36.60 9.95
C SER A 1120 16.80 36.82 8.87
N LEU A 1121 15.70 36.07 8.94
CA LEU A 1121 14.55 36.17 8.06
C LEU A 1121 13.37 36.75 8.84
N GLY A 1122 13.30 38.08 8.95
CA GLY A 1122 12.07 38.83 9.29
C GLY A 1122 11.30 38.50 10.58
N GLY A 1123 11.91 37.83 11.57
CA GLY A 1123 11.20 37.43 12.79
C GLY A 1123 10.68 38.62 13.63
N ASP A 1124 9.68 38.33 14.46
CA ASP A 1124 9.12 39.21 15.50
C ASP A 1124 9.16 38.40 16.81
N LYS A 1125 10.09 38.74 17.71
CA LYS A 1125 10.50 37.91 18.85
C LYS A 1125 9.48 37.98 19.99
N ASP A 1126 8.79 39.10 20.14
CA ASP A 1126 7.74 39.27 21.16
C ASP A 1126 6.31 39.26 20.58
N ALA A 1127 6.19 39.06 19.27
CA ALA A 1127 4.94 38.91 18.52
C ALA A 1127 4.03 40.15 18.65
N ASP A 1128 4.63 41.34 18.76
CA ASP A 1128 3.90 42.59 18.97
C ASP A 1128 3.43 43.25 17.65
N GLY A 1129 3.90 42.74 16.50
CA GLY A 1129 3.59 43.24 15.16
C GLY A 1129 4.67 44.14 14.56
N LEU A 1130 5.76 44.40 15.28
CA LEU A 1130 6.97 45.07 14.78
C LEU A 1130 8.04 44.02 14.45
N PRO A 1131 8.70 44.09 13.26
CA PRO A 1131 9.79 43.18 12.96
C PRO A 1131 11.04 43.47 13.82
N ASN A 1132 11.72 42.41 14.27
CA ASN A 1132 12.95 42.48 15.07
C ASN A 1132 13.98 43.47 14.50
N GLY A 1133 14.15 43.47 13.16
CA GLY A 1133 15.11 44.35 12.48
C GLY A 1133 14.75 45.83 12.59
N TRP A 1134 13.46 46.17 12.51
CA TRP A 1134 12.98 47.55 12.65
C TRP A 1134 13.16 48.04 14.10
N GLU A 1135 12.85 47.19 15.08
CA GLU A 1135 13.07 47.52 16.49
C GLU A 1135 14.55 47.66 16.83
N PHE A 1136 15.43 46.86 16.22
CA PHE A 1136 16.87 47.01 16.39
C PHE A 1136 17.39 48.31 15.78
N GLU A 1137 16.95 48.66 14.58
CA GLU A 1137 17.39 49.89 13.89
C GLU A 1137 17.13 51.14 14.72
N TYR A 1138 15.94 51.24 15.33
CA TYR A 1138 15.51 52.44 16.04
C TYR A 1138 15.67 52.37 17.57
N PHE A 1139 15.60 51.18 18.16
CA PHE A 1139 15.55 50.99 19.63
C PHE A 1139 16.62 50.02 20.16
N GLY A 1140 17.47 49.45 19.30
CA GLY A 1140 18.65 48.68 19.69
C GLY A 1140 18.35 47.31 20.33
N GLY A 1141 17.16 46.75 20.13
CA GLY A 1141 16.79 45.41 20.58
C GLY A 1141 15.44 44.96 20.01
N ALA A 1142 15.32 43.66 19.74
CA ALA A 1142 14.15 42.97 19.15
C ALA A 1142 12.93 42.81 20.09
N THR A 1143 12.85 43.60 21.16
CA THR A 1143 11.68 43.69 22.06
C THR A 1143 11.62 45.07 22.73
N ASN A 1144 12.31 46.05 22.13
CA ASN A 1144 12.58 47.34 22.79
C ASN A 1144 11.62 48.42 22.30
N ALA A 1145 10.90 48.20 21.20
CA ALA A 1145 9.83 49.08 20.79
C ALA A 1145 8.54 48.70 21.53
N THR A 1146 7.55 49.58 21.49
CA THR A 1146 6.20 49.24 21.93
C THR A 1146 5.23 49.88 20.94
N VAL A 1147 4.42 49.06 20.28
CA VAL A 1147 3.52 49.48 19.18
C VAL A 1147 2.66 50.72 19.44
N SER A 1148 2.24 50.93 20.69
CA SER A 1148 1.29 52.00 21.07
C SER A 1148 1.95 53.25 21.68
N VAL A 1149 3.28 53.30 21.69
CA VAL A 1149 4.05 54.44 22.19
C VAL A 1149 4.44 55.33 21.01
N ASP A 1150 4.35 56.64 21.24
CA ASP A 1150 4.85 57.71 20.37
C ASP A 1150 6.17 58.19 21.00
N ASP A 1151 7.28 57.57 20.60
CA ASP A 1151 8.58 57.73 21.27
C ASP A 1151 9.24 59.08 20.96
N ASP A 1152 8.97 59.68 19.81
CA ASP A 1152 9.52 60.99 19.41
C ASP A 1152 8.56 62.18 19.64
N GLY A 1153 7.29 61.91 19.94
CA GLY A 1153 6.29 62.89 20.37
C GLY A 1153 5.63 63.66 19.23
N ASP A 1154 5.59 63.11 18.02
CA ASP A 1154 5.01 63.75 16.84
C ASP A 1154 3.51 63.47 16.63
N GLY A 1155 2.94 62.59 17.45
CA GLY A 1155 1.53 62.21 17.45
C GLY A 1155 1.21 60.91 16.69
N PHE A 1156 2.21 60.22 16.15
CA PHE A 1156 2.09 58.87 15.58
C PHE A 1156 2.69 57.84 16.54
N ASP A 1157 2.05 56.67 16.68
CA ASP A 1157 2.65 55.57 17.45
C ASP A 1157 3.60 54.74 16.58
N ASN A 1158 4.52 54.02 17.21
CA ASN A 1158 5.55 53.22 16.55
C ASN A 1158 4.98 52.29 15.47
N LEU A 1159 3.78 51.73 15.67
CA LEU A 1159 3.11 50.90 14.67
C LEU A 1159 2.63 51.71 13.46
N ALA A 1160 2.02 52.88 13.69
CA ALA A 1160 1.63 53.79 12.62
C ALA A 1160 2.85 54.29 11.84
N GLU A 1161 3.96 54.54 12.51
CA GLU A 1161 5.22 54.96 11.89
C GLU A 1161 5.86 53.85 11.07
N PHE A 1162 5.88 52.63 11.60
CA PHE A 1162 6.25 51.45 10.85
C PHE A 1162 5.38 51.29 9.60
N ILE A 1163 4.05 51.39 9.73
CA ILE A 1163 3.11 51.32 8.60
C ILE A 1163 3.31 52.48 7.61
N ALA A 1164 3.66 53.68 8.07
CA ALA A 1164 3.91 54.83 7.21
C ALA A 1164 5.31 54.82 6.56
N GLY A 1165 6.25 54.04 7.10
CA GLY A 1165 7.66 54.07 6.71
C GLY A 1165 8.38 55.33 7.18
N THR A 1166 8.03 55.83 8.37
CA THR A 1166 8.65 56.98 9.03
C THR A 1166 9.63 56.55 10.13
N ASN A 1167 10.50 57.46 10.56
CA ASN A 1167 11.52 57.20 11.58
C ASN A 1167 10.99 57.55 12.98
N PRO A 1168 10.80 56.57 13.87
CA PRO A 1168 10.15 56.72 15.19
C PRO A 1168 11.00 57.36 16.27
N THR A 1169 12.19 57.84 15.92
CA THR A 1169 13.10 58.54 16.83
C THR A 1169 13.31 59.99 16.42
N ASN A 1170 12.59 60.47 15.42
CA ASN A 1170 12.79 61.76 14.80
C ASN A 1170 11.46 62.44 14.48
N ALA A 1171 11.00 63.30 15.39
CA ALA A 1171 9.73 64.03 15.29
C ALA A 1171 9.58 64.94 14.06
N GLY A 1172 10.62 65.09 13.22
CA GLY A 1172 10.55 65.73 11.91
C GLY A 1172 10.15 64.79 10.77
N SER A 1173 10.01 63.49 11.03
CA SER A 1173 9.74 62.43 10.06
C SER A 1173 8.34 61.85 10.33
N PHE A 1174 7.29 62.48 9.81
CA PHE A 1174 5.92 61.99 9.98
C PHE A 1174 5.15 61.94 8.66
N PHE A 1175 4.11 61.10 8.62
CA PHE A 1175 3.25 61.01 7.45
C PHE A 1175 2.29 62.21 7.39
N ALA A 1176 2.48 63.04 6.37
CA ALA A 1176 1.64 64.20 6.14
C ALA A 1176 1.15 64.27 4.70
N ALA A 1177 -0.09 64.71 4.55
CA ALA A 1177 -0.67 65.09 3.27
C ALA A 1177 -0.99 66.59 3.27
N SER A 1178 -0.77 67.23 2.13
CA SER A 1178 -1.11 68.62 1.88
C SER A 1178 -2.03 68.71 0.65
N SER A 1179 -2.69 69.85 0.48
CA SER A 1179 -3.48 70.09 -0.73
C SER A 1179 -3.26 71.50 -1.27
N THR A 1180 -3.19 71.60 -2.60
CA THR A 1180 -3.02 72.85 -3.34
C THR A 1180 -4.17 73.00 -4.34
N ASN A 1181 -4.84 74.16 -4.32
CA ASN A 1181 -5.91 74.47 -5.26
C ASN A 1181 -5.35 75.09 -6.56
N LEU A 1182 -5.61 74.46 -7.70
CA LEU A 1182 -5.21 74.91 -9.03
C LEU A 1182 -6.43 75.18 -9.92
N SER A 1183 -6.25 75.94 -11.00
CA SER A 1183 -7.32 76.20 -11.97
C SER A 1183 -7.87 74.93 -12.66
N SER A 1184 -7.15 73.80 -12.56
CA SER A 1184 -7.51 72.49 -13.10
C SER A 1184 -8.14 71.52 -12.10
N GLY A 1185 -8.19 71.85 -10.81
CA GLY A 1185 -8.65 70.96 -9.73
C GLY A 1185 -7.81 71.10 -8.45
N PHE A 1186 -8.08 70.24 -7.46
CA PHE A 1186 -7.29 70.17 -6.21
C PHE A 1186 -6.22 69.10 -6.33
N VAL A 1187 -4.97 69.44 -6.03
CA VAL A 1187 -3.85 68.47 -5.96
C VAL A 1187 -3.64 68.11 -4.50
N VAL A 1188 -3.73 66.82 -4.16
CA VAL A 1188 -3.39 66.26 -2.86
C VAL A 1188 -2.01 65.62 -2.98
N GLU A 1189 -1.07 65.99 -2.11
CA GLU A 1189 0.34 65.55 -2.16
C GLU A 1189 0.79 65.01 -0.80
N TRP A 1190 1.61 63.96 -0.79
CA TRP A 1190 2.19 63.32 0.40
C TRP A 1190 3.59 62.80 0.11
N SER A 1191 4.37 62.54 1.17
CA SER A 1191 5.69 61.93 1.05
C SER A 1191 5.55 60.41 0.82
N ALA A 1192 5.66 59.96 -0.42
CA ALA A 1192 5.57 58.54 -0.74
C ALA A 1192 6.88 57.79 -0.39
N VAL A 1193 6.73 56.71 0.37
CA VAL A 1193 7.77 55.73 0.74
C VAL A 1193 7.59 54.43 -0.08
N SER A 1194 8.69 53.75 -0.42
CA SER A 1194 8.69 52.45 -1.09
C SER A 1194 7.93 51.38 -0.29
N ASN A 1195 7.38 50.35 -0.97
CA ASN A 1195 6.60 49.26 -0.35
C ASN A 1195 5.36 49.73 0.44
N ARG A 1196 4.78 50.86 0.04
CA ARG A 1196 3.52 51.39 0.58
C ARG A 1196 2.51 51.66 -0.53
N SER A 1197 1.25 51.45 -0.20
CA SER A 1197 0.09 51.73 -1.04
C SER A 1197 -0.75 52.82 -0.38
N TYR A 1198 -1.23 53.77 -1.19
CA TYR A 1198 -1.97 54.93 -0.72
C TYR A 1198 -3.39 54.97 -1.29
N GLY A 1199 -4.34 55.42 -0.47
CA GLY A 1199 -5.70 55.75 -0.88
C GLY A 1199 -6.00 57.23 -0.65
N VAL A 1200 -6.68 57.85 -1.60
CA VAL A 1200 -7.13 59.25 -1.51
C VAL A 1200 -8.64 59.27 -1.44
N TRP A 1201 -9.16 59.94 -0.43
CA TRP A 1201 -10.58 60.02 -0.14
C TRP A 1201 -11.02 61.48 0.02
N HIS A 1202 -12.27 61.77 -0.31
CA HIS A 1202 -12.82 63.13 -0.24
C HIS A 1202 -14.18 63.17 0.47
N SER A 1203 -14.41 64.23 1.22
CA SER A 1203 -15.70 64.54 1.84
C SER A 1203 -15.97 66.05 1.83
N VAL A 1204 -17.25 66.43 1.71
CA VAL A 1204 -17.69 67.83 1.82
C VAL A 1204 -17.78 68.33 3.28
N SER A 1205 -17.67 67.44 4.27
CA SER A 1205 -17.66 67.76 5.70
C SER A 1205 -16.93 66.65 6.49
N LEU A 1206 -16.19 67.01 7.54
CA LEU A 1206 -15.56 66.05 8.45
C LEU A 1206 -16.55 65.12 9.17
N THR A 1207 -17.84 65.47 9.19
CA THR A 1207 -18.91 64.67 9.81
C THR A 1207 -19.58 63.69 8.83
N ASN A 1208 -19.29 63.81 7.53
CA ASN A 1208 -19.83 62.92 6.50
C ASN A 1208 -18.82 61.82 6.19
N ALA A 1209 -19.31 60.65 5.74
CA ALA A 1209 -18.44 59.59 5.25
C ALA A 1209 -17.57 60.09 4.09
N PHE A 1210 -16.31 59.70 4.10
CA PHE A 1210 -15.38 59.96 3.00
C PHE A 1210 -15.66 59.00 1.84
N THR A 1211 -15.68 59.53 0.63
CA THR A 1211 -15.82 58.76 -0.60
C THR A 1211 -14.43 58.50 -1.19
N ASN A 1212 -14.16 57.26 -1.61
CA ASN A 1212 -12.89 56.93 -2.26
C ASN A 1212 -12.78 57.65 -3.61
N LEU A 1213 -11.67 58.34 -3.85
CA LEU A 1213 -11.32 58.93 -5.15
C LEU A 1213 -10.30 58.08 -5.90
N ALA A 1214 -9.37 57.47 -5.17
CA ALA A 1214 -8.41 56.50 -5.68
C ALA A 1214 -7.89 55.61 -4.55
N SER A 1215 -7.49 54.39 -4.89
CA SER A 1215 -6.81 53.44 -4.01
C SER A 1215 -5.73 52.71 -4.81
N GLY A 1216 -4.78 52.07 -4.12
CA GLY A 1216 -3.71 51.32 -4.79
C GLY A 1216 -2.65 52.21 -5.45
N ILE A 1217 -2.51 53.46 -4.99
CA ILE A 1217 -1.46 54.35 -5.51
C ILE A 1217 -0.14 53.87 -4.92
N LEU A 1218 0.79 53.40 -5.75
CA LEU A 1218 2.09 52.89 -5.31
C LEU A 1218 3.18 53.96 -5.44
N PHE A 1219 4.25 53.82 -4.64
CA PHE A 1219 5.49 54.56 -4.85
C PHE A 1219 5.98 54.44 -6.31
N PRO A 1220 6.54 55.50 -6.93
CA PRO A 1220 6.90 56.81 -6.36
C PRO A 1220 5.81 57.86 -6.45
N GLN A 1221 4.56 57.50 -6.74
CA GLN A 1221 3.49 58.48 -6.88
C GLN A 1221 3.05 59.02 -5.51
N GLY A 1222 3.49 60.24 -5.18
CA GLY A 1222 3.11 60.97 -3.97
C GLY A 1222 2.07 62.07 -4.18
N ALA A 1223 1.31 62.04 -5.27
CA ALA A 1223 0.32 63.07 -5.57
C ALA A 1223 -0.89 62.54 -6.36
N TYR A 1224 -2.06 63.14 -6.13
CA TYR A 1224 -3.30 62.86 -6.83
C TYR A 1224 -4.04 64.17 -7.16
N THR A 1225 -4.50 64.31 -8.42
CA THR A 1225 -5.28 65.48 -8.85
C THR A 1225 -6.77 65.15 -8.92
N ASP A 1226 -7.56 65.76 -8.04
CA ASP A 1226 -9.03 65.69 -8.08
C ASP A 1226 -9.60 66.73 -9.05
N THR A 1227 -10.03 66.24 -10.21
CA THR A 1227 -10.73 67.05 -11.22
C THR A 1227 -12.25 66.98 -11.09
N ALA A 1228 -12.78 66.05 -10.29
CA ALA A 1228 -14.22 65.81 -10.16
C ALA A 1228 -14.91 66.88 -9.30
N HIS A 1229 -14.17 67.47 -8.36
CA HIS A 1229 -14.68 68.47 -7.41
C HIS A 1229 -14.19 69.90 -7.70
N ASN A 1230 -13.78 70.21 -8.94
CA ASN A 1230 -13.28 71.55 -9.30
C ASN A 1230 -14.31 72.70 -9.18
N ALA A 1231 -15.60 72.40 -9.01
CA ALA A 1231 -16.69 73.37 -8.90
C ALA A 1231 -17.12 73.67 -7.45
N VAL A 1232 -16.59 72.98 -6.44
CA VAL A 1232 -16.90 73.25 -5.01
C VAL A 1232 -15.92 74.26 -4.41
N SER A 1233 -16.40 75.10 -3.49
CA SER A 1233 -15.60 76.17 -2.88
C SER A 1233 -14.68 75.70 -1.75
N ALA A 1234 -14.91 74.51 -1.18
CA ALA A 1234 -14.10 73.86 -0.14
C ALA A 1234 -14.49 72.37 0.00
N GLY A 1235 -13.56 71.54 0.47
CA GLY A 1235 -13.73 70.12 0.76
C GLY A 1235 -12.60 69.61 1.66
N PHE A 1236 -12.72 68.38 2.16
CA PHE A 1236 -11.72 67.72 3.01
C PHE A 1236 -11.18 66.48 2.30
N TYR A 1237 -9.86 66.28 2.35
CA TYR A 1237 -9.20 65.09 1.84
C TYR A 1237 -8.63 64.26 2.99
N LYS A 1238 -8.68 62.94 2.85
CA LYS A 1238 -7.99 61.97 3.70
C LYS A 1238 -7.09 61.13 2.81
N VAL A 1239 -5.82 61.01 3.18
CA VAL A 1239 -4.90 60.05 2.57
C VAL A 1239 -4.63 58.96 3.60
N ASP A 1240 -4.86 57.70 3.26
CA ASP A 1240 -4.39 56.57 4.06
C ASP A 1240 -3.18 55.90 3.40
N VAL A 1241 -2.35 55.32 4.25
CA VAL A 1241 -1.16 54.55 3.89
C VAL A 1241 -1.31 53.16 4.50
N GLN A 1242 -0.91 52.15 3.74
CA GLN A 1242 -0.77 50.79 4.21
C GLN A 1242 0.47 50.17 3.58
N ARG A 1243 0.95 49.08 4.17
CA ARG A 1243 1.98 48.26 3.54
C ARG A 1243 1.46 47.71 2.21
N ALA A 1244 2.35 47.66 1.22
CA ALA A 1244 2.11 47.00 -0.06
C ALA A 1244 2.82 45.65 -0.01
N ASP A 1245 2.34 44.80 0.89
CA ASP A 1245 2.70 43.38 1.03
C ASP A 1245 1.66 42.48 0.35
#